data_AF-A0A2A2WJY6-F1
#
_entry.id   AF-A0A2A2WJY6-F1
#
_cell.length_a   1.000
_cell.length_b   1.000
_cell.length_c   1.000
_cell.angle_alpha   90.00
_cell.angle_beta   90.00
_cell.angle_gamma   90.00
#
_symmetry.space_group_name_H-M   'P 1'
#
loop_
_entity.id
_entity.type
_entity.pdbx_description
1 polymer ?
#
loop_
_entity_poly.entity_id
_entity_poly.type
_entity_poly.pdbx_seq_one_letter_code
_entity_poly.pdbx_strand_id
1 'polypeptide(L)'
;MKAIRFVVRSVAILVVCWVGTTWGQQADSDAKSTLNLVVMDPLSLPLSCACVDGIGQRRYEPLVEHLEATIGRKINLVYEESLQLAKRRGLSSIDLVVGKRSVVLGDAEATGVELHAAWDLTDRHGVTEIRGVLLVAKASVIDSVQQLAGKKVAIGSPEHAECHTLPKELFRSRKIDASLIGHASIESAVYAFADQEVDAVVVTDYLPPLLEACGKLEKNATKTIAETQPCRGVQFFFAANLTSSVQESMNSAIASAAADPTINEALESQRGFVPVTSGADSGRVGRGWTDWRGPDRTGQFAELPASLAEQPKVLWRTTVTGPAMAGISATDRWVVVADKSADFQQDLFRAFDAATGTSVWEVRHHADDRMEYTNAPRATPVILEDRVLLQSAFGKLMCVELATGRPIWTRDLVADFGGEVPTWGFSVPPLVVGDRVVVAPGSADASLAALSLESGATLWKTKGHAPAYAPFIYGSFGGREQVIGYDSPGLGGWDLATGRRLWELIPPEKSDFHVGTPVPFQDGVLLATENNAMRWYRFKDDGQIDPQPVWHNLDCAPDTCTPVVVELEDASRVFCTAYGELFCIDGSNQLETLWSETDERFYDHTCLIAGNGRVLLWGSECDLLLLDATADGLAIVSQWRPMQGEHPESMSHPAIVCDRLYLRSQFELICIQIP
;
A
#
# COMPACT_ATOMS: atom_id res chain seq x y z
N MET A 1 -55.42 -64.97 -14.25
CA MET A 1 -56.69 -65.16 -14.98
C MET A 1 -56.88 -64.00 -15.95
N LYS A 2 -56.97 -64.34 -17.24
CA LYS A 2 -57.54 -63.62 -18.41
C LYS A 2 -57.09 -62.18 -18.71
N ALA A 3 -56.43 -62.09 -19.86
CA ALA A 3 -56.22 -60.91 -20.68
C ALA A 3 -57.50 -60.48 -21.43
N ILE A 4 -57.45 -59.26 -22.00
CA ILE A 4 -57.88 -58.85 -23.37
C ILE A 4 -58.58 -57.48 -23.39
N ARG A 5 -57.85 -56.50 -23.96
CA ARG A 5 -58.17 -55.42 -24.93
C ARG A 5 -59.64 -55.01 -25.18
N PHE A 6 -59.86 -53.68 -25.34
CA PHE A 6 -60.41 -52.97 -26.53
C PHE A 6 -60.44 -51.43 -26.26
N VAL A 7 -59.69 -50.55 -26.98
CA VAL A 7 -60.03 -49.79 -28.23
C VAL A 7 -61.21 -48.81 -28.01
N VAL A 8 -61.02 -47.49 -27.76
CA VAL A 8 -60.65 -46.30 -28.60
C VAL A 8 -61.84 -45.40 -28.98
N ARG A 9 -61.66 -44.09 -28.68
CA ARG A 9 -62.27 -42.83 -29.20
C ARG A 9 -63.72 -42.45 -28.83
N SER A 10 -63.88 -41.33 -28.10
CA SER A 10 -64.32 -40.03 -28.68
C SER A 10 -64.26 -38.85 -27.68
N VAL A 11 -63.38 -37.89 -28.03
CA VAL A 11 -63.40 -36.42 -27.86
C VAL A 11 -64.35 -35.77 -26.85
N ALA A 12 -63.76 -35.02 -25.89
CA ALA A 12 -64.16 -33.64 -25.57
C ALA A 12 -62.96 -32.88 -24.94
N ILE A 13 -62.72 -31.69 -25.50
CA ILE A 13 -61.61 -30.76 -25.28
C ILE A 13 -61.89 -29.87 -24.07
N LEU A 14 -60.89 -29.56 -23.23
CA LEU A 14 -60.49 -28.17 -22.94
C LEU A 14 -59.17 -28.08 -22.11
N VAL A 15 -58.17 -27.45 -22.74
CA VAL A 15 -57.14 -26.52 -22.21
C VAL A 15 -56.11 -27.11 -21.22
N VAL A 16 -54.97 -27.63 -21.68
CA VAL A 16 -53.70 -26.95 -22.06
C VAL A 16 -52.98 -26.29 -20.87
N CYS A 17 -52.09 -27.06 -20.23
CA CYS A 17 -50.82 -26.58 -19.72
C CYS A 17 -49.72 -27.32 -20.48
N TRP A 18 -49.05 -26.62 -21.39
CA TRP A 18 -47.94 -27.16 -22.17
C TRP A 18 -46.66 -26.99 -21.34
N VAL A 19 -46.00 -28.11 -21.05
CA VAL A 19 -44.61 -28.16 -20.62
C VAL A 19 -43.78 -27.99 -21.88
N GLY A 20 -42.99 -26.91 -21.93
CA GLY A 20 -42.01 -26.64 -22.97
C GLY A 20 -40.94 -25.73 -22.39
N THR A 21 -39.74 -26.27 -22.29
CA THR A 21 -38.47 -25.62 -21.94
C THR A 21 -38.34 -24.16 -22.37
N THR A 22 -38.09 -23.28 -21.41
CA THR A 22 -37.40 -22.01 -21.61
C THR A 22 -36.26 -21.92 -20.61
N TRP A 23 -35.04 -22.12 -21.10
CA TRP A 23 -33.92 -21.30 -20.64
C TRP A 23 -34.34 -19.83 -20.81
N GLY A 24 -34.29 -19.06 -19.74
CA GLY A 24 -34.61 -17.64 -19.80
C GLY A 24 -34.98 -17.05 -18.45
N GLN A 25 -34.16 -16.09 -18.05
CA GLN A 25 -34.45 -15.01 -17.10
C GLN A 25 -34.22 -15.32 -15.62
N GLN A 26 -32.94 -15.41 -15.27
CA GLN A 26 -32.44 -14.57 -14.18
C GLN A 26 -31.16 -13.86 -14.65
N ALA A 27 -31.37 -12.95 -15.62
CA ALA A 27 -30.41 -11.94 -16.04
C ALA A 27 -30.97 -10.57 -15.63
N ASP A 28 -30.07 -9.68 -15.24
CA ASP A 28 -30.23 -8.25 -14.99
C ASP A 28 -31.00 -7.77 -13.76
N SER A 29 -30.26 -7.57 -12.67
CA SER A 29 -30.46 -6.42 -11.78
C SER A 29 -29.49 -5.25 -12.10
N ASP A 30 -28.97 -5.20 -13.32
CA ASP A 30 -27.83 -4.34 -13.73
C ASP A 30 -28.25 -2.88 -14.10
N ALA A 31 -29.30 -2.36 -13.47
CA ALA A 31 -30.15 -1.31 -14.03
C ALA A 31 -29.93 0.11 -13.45
N LYS A 32 -28.74 0.70 -13.63
CA LYS A 32 -28.68 2.16 -13.85
C LYS A 32 -28.42 2.41 -15.33
N SER A 33 -29.42 2.93 -16.04
CA SER A 33 -29.27 3.31 -17.45
C SER A 33 -28.30 4.48 -17.67
N THR A 34 -28.05 5.25 -16.61
CA THR A 34 -27.21 6.45 -16.64
C THR A 34 -26.35 6.54 -15.39
N LEU A 35 -25.05 6.75 -15.56
CA LEU A 35 -24.07 6.98 -14.48
C LEU A 35 -23.88 8.48 -14.27
N ASN A 36 -23.71 8.95 -13.04
CA ASN A 36 -23.38 10.34 -12.75
C ASN A 36 -21.87 10.51 -12.53
N LEU A 37 -21.22 11.28 -13.40
CA LEU A 37 -19.82 11.68 -13.28
C LEU A 37 -19.74 13.13 -12.81
N VAL A 38 -19.16 13.34 -11.62
CA VAL A 38 -18.90 14.68 -11.09
C VAL A 38 -17.46 15.10 -11.37
N VAL A 39 -17.26 16.19 -12.09
CA VAL A 39 -15.94 16.81 -12.30
C VAL A 39 -15.78 17.96 -11.31
N MET A 40 -14.78 17.81 -10.44
CA MET A 40 -14.31 18.76 -9.42
C MET A 40 -12.90 19.28 -9.74
N ASP A 41 -12.43 19.11 -10.98
CA ASP A 41 -11.14 19.60 -11.41
C ASP A 41 -11.20 21.13 -11.64
N PRO A 42 -10.49 21.96 -10.86
CA PRO A 42 -10.53 23.41 -11.00
C PRO A 42 -9.95 23.91 -12.32
N LEU A 43 -9.20 23.08 -13.05
CA LEU A 43 -8.69 23.41 -14.39
C LEU A 43 -9.65 22.97 -15.50
N SER A 44 -10.81 22.42 -15.19
CA SER A 44 -11.83 22.12 -16.19
C SER A 44 -12.47 23.40 -16.73
N LEU A 45 -12.74 23.45 -18.04
CA LEU A 45 -13.27 24.64 -18.72
C LEU A 45 -14.52 25.25 -18.04
N PRO A 46 -15.49 24.47 -17.53
CA PRO A 46 -16.66 25.04 -16.85
C PRO A 46 -16.39 25.61 -15.45
N LEU A 47 -15.32 25.16 -14.79
CA LEU A 47 -14.94 25.60 -13.43
C LEU A 47 -13.79 26.61 -13.44
N SER A 48 -13.03 26.71 -14.53
CA SER A 48 -11.90 27.61 -14.68
C SER A 48 -12.31 28.99 -15.22
N CYS A 49 -11.44 29.99 -15.02
CA CYS A 49 -11.65 31.33 -15.55
C CYS A 49 -11.39 31.36 -17.07
N ALA A 50 -12.15 32.16 -17.83
CA ALA A 50 -11.85 32.42 -19.24
C ALA A 50 -10.44 33.03 -19.45
N CYS A 51 -9.89 33.67 -18.43
CA CYS A 51 -8.57 34.29 -18.42
C CYS A 51 -7.39 33.31 -18.42
N VAL A 52 -7.63 32.01 -18.23
CA VAL A 52 -6.59 30.97 -18.24
C VAL A 52 -6.61 30.12 -19.52
N ASP A 53 -7.24 30.62 -20.59
CA ASP A 53 -7.23 30.00 -21.92
C ASP A 53 -5.80 29.73 -22.40
N GLY A 54 -5.57 28.51 -22.88
CA GLY A 54 -4.25 28.00 -23.28
C GLY A 54 -3.31 27.58 -22.15
N ILE A 55 -3.70 27.75 -20.87
CA ILE A 55 -2.90 27.39 -19.69
C ILE A 55 -3.64 26.39 -18.77
N GLY A 56 -4.98 26.40 -18.76
CA GLY A 56 -5.79 25.44 -18.02
C GLY A 56 -7.30 25.56 -18.29
N GLN A 57 -7.80 24.76 -19.24
CA GLN A 57 -9.19 24.64 -19.67
C GLN A 57 -9.50 23.22 -20.16
N ARG A 58 -9.28 22.23 -19.29
CA ARG A 58 -9.52 20.81 -19.62
C ARG A 58 -10.98 20.58 -19.99
N ARG A 59 -11.19 19.84 -21.07
CA ARG A 59 -12.51 19.44 -21.57
C ARG A 59 -12.66 17.94 -21.40
N TYR A 60 -13.67 17.57 -20.62
CA TYR A 60 -13.96 16.17 -20.27
C TYR A 60 -15.00 15.55 -21.20
N GLU A 61 -15.65 16.35 -22.05
CA GLU A 61 -16.66 15.91 -23.00
C GLU A 61 -16.14 14.85 -23.98
N PRO A 62 -14.95 14.99 -24.61
CA PRO A 62 -14.42 13.95 -25.50
C PRO A 62 -14.13 12.63 -24.77
N LEU A 63 -13.66 12.70 -23.51
CA LEU A 63 -13.50 11.53 -22.67
C LEU A 63 -14.85 10.87 -22.43
N VAL A 64 -15.86 11.63 -21.99
CA VAL A 64 -17.19 11.10 -21.71
C VAL A 64 -17.84 10.49 -22.94
N GLU A 65 -17.73 11.12 -24.11
CA GLU A 65 -18.24 10.55 -25.37
C GLU A 65 -17.59 9.20 -25.69
N HIS A 66 -16.27 9.07 -25.48
CA HIS A 66 -15.55 7.81 -25.64
C HIS A 66 -15.99 6.74 -24.62
N LEU A 67 -16.14 7.14 -23.35
CA LEU A 67 -16.62 6.25 -22.29
C LEU A 67 -18.04 5.74 -22.61
N GLU A 68 -18.97 6.63 -22.97
CA GLU A 68 -20.35 6.26 -23.34
C GLU A 68 -20.38 5.29 -24.53
N ALA A 69 -19.57 5.55 -25.56
CA ALA A 69 -19.50 4.72 -26.76
C ALA A 69 -18.93 3.32 -26.46
N THR A 70 -17.96 3.25 -25.55
CA THR A 70 -17.27 1.99 -25.20
C THR A 70 -18.12 1.12 -24.26
N ILE A 71 -18.74 1.72 -23.24
CA ILE A 71 -19.52 0.97 -22.24
C ILE A 71 -20.98 0.75 -22.67
N GLY A 72 -21.45 1.47 -23.70
CA GLY A 72 -22.84 1.40 -24.16
C GLY A 72 -23.87 1.93 -23.14
N ARG A 73 -23.46 2.81 -22.22
CA ARG A 73 -24.31 3.44 -21.20
C ARG A 73 -24.14 4.95 -21.21
N LYS A 74 -25.19 5.68 -20.84
CA LYS A 74 -25.13 7.15 -20.74
C LYS A 74 -24.40 7.60 -19.48
N ILE A 75 -23.66 8.69 -19.57
CA ILE A 75 -22.98 9.34 -18.45
C ILE A 75 -23.51 10.78 -18.36
N ASN A 76 -24.17 11.09 -17.26
CA ASN A 76 -24.54 12.44 -16.89
C ASN A 76 -23.32 13.16 -16.32
N LEU A 77 -22.68 13.98 -17.16
CA LEU A 77 -21.51 14.79 -16.81
C LEU A 77 -21.95 16.06 -16.05
N VAL A 78 -21.48 16.20 -14.82
CA VAL A 78 -21.83 17.29 -13.91
C VAL A 78 -20.55 17.98 -13.45
N TYR A 79 -20.50 19.31 -13.53
CA TYR A 79 -19.38 20.10 -13.02
C TYR A 79 -19.79 20.79 -11.73
N GLU A 80 -19.07 20.52 -10.64
CA GLU A 80 -19.35 21.11 -9.33
C GLU A 80 -18.05 21.32 -8.55
N GLU A 81 -18.03 22.35 -7.71
CA GLU A 81 -16.87 22.68 -6.86
C GLU A 81 -16.76 21.74 -5.65
N SER A 82 -17.85 21.07 -5.25
CA SER A 82 -17.87 20.12 -4.14
C SER A 82 -18.92 19.02 -4.30
N LEU A 83 -18.67 17.84 -3.73
CA LEU A 83 -19.66 16.76 -3.69
C LEU A 83 -20.89 17.16 -2.87
N GLN A 84 -20.71 18.02 -1.87
CA GLN A 84 -21.81 18.55 -1.06
C GLN A 84 -22.74 19.45 -1.87
N LEU A 85 -22.19 20.28 -2.76
CA LEU A 85 -22.98 21.10 -3.69
C LEU A 85 -23.72 20.22 -4.70
N ALA A 86 -23.05 19.21 -5.27
CA ALA A 86 -23.68 18.25 -6.19
C ALA A 86 -24.92 17.58 -5.56
N LYS A 87 -24.79 17.07 -4.33
CA LYS A 87 -25.94 16.49 -3.59
C LYS A 87 -27.03 17.53 -3.32
N ARG A 88 -26.68 18.75 -2.89
CA ARG A 88 -27.65 19.82 -2.60
C ARG A 88 -28.43 20.26 -3.83
N ARG A 89 -27.82 20.20 -5.02
CA ARG A 89 -28.47 20.50 -6.31
C ARG A 89 -29.29 19.35 -6.88
N GLY A 90 -29.49 18.29 -6.08
CA GLY A 90 -30.43 17.22 -6.38
C GLY A 90 -29.85 16.04 -7.15
N LEU A 91 -28.52 15.91 -7.21
CA LEU A 91 -27.90 14.73 -7.80
C LEU A 91 -28.21 13.48 -6.95
N SER A 92 -28.95 12.54 -7.52
CA SER A 92 -29.49 11.38 -6.81
C SER A 92 -28.44 10.35 -6.41
N SER A 93 -27.32 10.28 -7.14
CA SER A 93 -26.17 9.45 -6.83
C SER A 93 -24.89 10.06 -7.38
N ILE A 94 -23.77 9.77 -6.75
CA ILE A 94 -22.44 10.04 -7.28
C ILE A 94 -21.86 8.66 -7.59
N ASP A 95 -21.58 8.41 -8.87
CA ASP A 95 -21.11 7.11 -9.33
C ASP A 95 -19.62 7.21 -9.69
N LEU A 96 -19.22 8.28 -10.35
CA LEU A 96 -17.84 8.55 -10.77
C LEU A 96 -17.46 9.97 -10.34
N VAL A 97 -16.19 10.20 -10.02
CA VAL A 97 -15.66 11.54 -9.71
C VAL A 97 -14.32 11.75 -10.40
N VAL A 98 -14.11 12.92 -10.99
CA VAL A 98 -12.77 13.36 -11.41
C VAL A 98 -12.43 14.62 -10.66
N GLY A 99 -11.27 14.68 -10.02
CA GLY A 99 -10.84 15.89 -9.35
C GLY A 99 -9.51 15.72 -8.65
N LYS A 100 -9.04 16.82 -8.06
CA LYS A 100 -7.82 16.81 -7.27
C LYS A 100 -8.00 15.91 -6.04
N ARG A 101 -7.08 14.98 -5.86
CA ARG A 101 -7.18 13.90 -4.86
C ARG A 101 -7.55 14.36 -3.46
N SER A 102 -6.77 15.27 -2.88
CA SER A 102 -6.96 15.72 -1.50
C SER A 102 -8.31 16.40 -1.28
N VAL A 103 -8.80 17.12 -2.29
CA VAL A 103 -10.10 17.80 -2.25
C VAL A 103 -11.22 16.79 -2.36
N VAL A 104 -11.16 15.88 -3.33
CA VAL A 104 -12.18 14.83 -3.54
C VAL A 104 -12.32 13.95 -2.30
N LEU A 105 -11.21 13.49 -1.72
CA LEU A 105 -11.24 12.63 -0.53
C LEU A 105 -11.77 13.37 0.71
N GLY A 106 -11.38 14.62 0.92
CA GLY A 106 -11.93 15.43 2.02
C GLY A 106 -13.45 15.65 1.90
N ASP A 107 -13.93 15.92 0.69
CA ASP A 107 -15.36 16.06 0.40
C ASP A 107 -16.13 14.74 0.50
N ALA A 108 -15.51 13.64 0.08
CA ALA A 108 -16.06 12.30 0.16
C ALA A 108 -16.33 11.90 1.61
N GLU A 109 -15.36 12.14 2.49
CA GLU A 109 -15.50 11.95 3.94
C GLU A 109 -16.63 12.83 4.51
N ALA A 110 -16.64 14.13 4.20
CA ALA A 110 -17.65 15.07 4.70
C ALA A 110 -19.08 14.76 4.23
N THR A 111 -19.23 14.10 3.08
CA THR A 111 -20.53 13.77 2.48
C THR A 111 -20.93 12.31 2.65
N GLY A 112 -20.08 11.47 3.26
CA GLY A 112 -20.30 10.03 3.42
C GLY A 112 -20.39 9.28 2.08
N VAL A 113 -19.68 9.74 1.05
CA VAL A 113 -19.54 9.02 -0.23
C VAL A 113 -18.25 8.23 -0.17
N GLU A 114 -18.33 6.91 -0.28
CA GLU A 114 -17.15 6.08 -0.35
C GLU A 114 -16.64 6.05 -1.80
N LEU A 115 -15.41 6.50 -2.00
CA LEU A 115 -14.74 6.58 -3.30
C LEU A 115 -13.41 5.83 -3.26
N HIS A 116 -13.06 5.15 -4.35
CA HIS A 116 -11.73 4.59 -4.56
C HIS A 116 -11.07 5.24 -5.78
N ALA A 117 -9.82 5.66 -5.64
CA ALA A 117 -9.03 6.18 -6.75
C ALA A 117 -8.54 5.02 -7.62
N ALA A 118 -8.63 5.16 -8.94
CA ALA A 118 -8.21 4.10 -9.86
C ALA A 118 -7.30 4.60 -10.98
N TRP A 119 -7.37 5.88 -11.34
CA TRP A 119 -6.52 6.44 -12.40
C TRP A 119 -5.97 7.82 -12.00
N ASP A 120 -4.71 8.09 -12.34
CA ASP A 120 -4.11 9.41 -12.24
C ASP A 120 -4.14 10.12 -13.59
N LEU A 121 -4.51 11.40 -13.61
CA LEU A 121 -4.37 12.22 -14.81
C LEU A 121 -2.93 12.72 -14.92
N THR A 122 -2.28 12.44 -16.05
CA THR A 122 -0.97 13.04 -16.34
C THR A 122 -1.13 14.50 -16.80
N ASP A 123 -0.17 15.35 -16.48
CA ASP A 123 -0.04 16.67 -17.09
C ASP A 123 0.54 16.59 -18.51
N ARG A 124 0.78 17.74 -19.15
CA ARG A 124 1.37 17.83 -20.50
C ARG A 124 2.80 17.28 -20.59
N HIS A 125 3.45 17.03 -19.45
CA HIS A 125 4.80 16.49 -19.33
C HIS A 125 4.82 15.03 -18.86
N GLY A 126 3.66 14.41 -18.63
CA GLY A 126 3.54 13.03 -18.19
C GLY A 126 3.58 12.84 -16.67
N VAL A 127 3.58 13.93 -15.90
CA VAL A 127 3.67 13.94 -14.43
C VAL A 127 2.28 13.88 -13.81
N THR A 128 2.10 13.04 -12.78
CA THR A 128 0.83 12.87 -12.06
C THR A 128 0.81 13.54 -10.69
N GLU A 129 1.96 14.05 -10.24
CA GLU A 129 2.14 14.71 -8.97
C GLU A 129 2.04 16.24 -9.08
N ILE A 130 1.65 16.89 -7.99
CA ILE A 130 1.61 18.34 -7.80
C ILE A 130 2.36 18.72 -6.52
N ARG A 131 2.81 19.96 -6.42
CA ARG A 131 3.54 20.51 -5.27
C ARG A 131 2.94 21.82 -4.80
N GLY A 132 3.17 22.17 -3.54
CA GLY A 132 3.03 23.53 -3.05
C GLY A 132 4.31 24.32 -3.34
N VAL A 133 4.20 25.47 -3.99
CA VAL A 133 5.30 26.42 -4.23
C VAL A 133 5.20 27.58 -3.25
N LEU A 134 6.29 27.86 -2.54
CA LEU A 134 6.41 29.00 -1.64
C LEU A 134 6.84 30.23 -2.45
N LEU A 135 5.93 31.18 -2.60
CA LEU A 135 6.16 32.43 -3.30
C LEU A 135 6.46 33.56 -2.33
N VAL A 136 7.42 34.41 -2.70
CA VAL A 136 7.68 35.71 -2.08
C VAL A 136 7.75 36.79 -3.15
N ALA A 137 7.61 38.06 -2.76
CA ALA A 137 7.75 39.17 -3.68
C ALA A 137 9.14 39.16 -4.33
N LYS A 138 9.23 39.46 -5.62
CA LYS A 138 10.49 39.43 -6.40
C LYS A 138 11.53 40.37 -5.81
N ALA A 139 11.08 41.53 -5.33
CA ALA A 139 11.91 42.55 -4.67
C ALA A 139 12.27 42.20 -3.21
N SER A 140 11.72 41.13 -2.65
CA SER A 140 12.02 40.69 -1.29
C SER A 140 13.48 40.22 -1.19
N VAL A 141 14.11 40.53 -0.06
CA VAL A 141 15.43 39.98 0.31
C VAL A 141 15.38 38.50 0.67
N ILE A 142 14.18 37.95 0.87
CA ILE A 142 13.98 36.53 1.20
C ILE A 142 14.28 35.69 -0.04
N ASP A 143 15.31 34.85 0.01
CA ASP A 143 15.76 33.95 -1.04
C ASP A 143 15.74 32.48 -0.63
N SER A 144 15.48 32.20 0.64
CA SER A 144 15.46 30.85 1.20
C SER A 144 14.38 30.71 2.26
N VAL A 145 13.87 29.48 2.43
CA VAL A 145 12.80 29.19 3.39
C VAL A 145 13.24 29.47 4.85
N GLN A 146 14.53 29.37 5.17
CA GLN A 146 15.07 29.66 6.50
C GLN A 146 14.86 31.12 6.92
N GLN A 147 14.86 32.05 5.96
CA GLN A 147 14.62 33.47 6.22
C GLN A 147 13.16 33.80 6.50
N LEU A 148 12.26 32.81 6.42
CA LEU A 148 10.87 32.94 6.88
C LEU A 148 10.72 32.78 8.40
N ALA A 149 11.81 32.53 9.14
CA ALA A 149 11.77 32.55 10.60
C ALA A 149 11.29 33.93 11.12
N GLY A 150 10.27 33.94 11.97
CA GLY A 150 9.60 35.13 12.47
C GLY A 150 8.70 35.85 11.46
N LYS A 151 8.48 35.27 10.28
CA LYS A 151 7.66 35.85 9.20
C LYS A 151 6.26 35.24 9.14
N LYS A 152 5.34 35.93 8.46
CA LYS A 152 3.98 35.44 8.21
C LYS A 152 3.92 34.77 6.85
N VAL A 153 3.33 33.59 6.79
CA VAL A 153 3.17 32.82 5.55
C VAL A 153 1.71 32.43 5.41
N ALA A 154 1.05 32.87 4.35
CA ALA A 154 -0.31 32.44 4.05
C ALA A 154 -0.28 31.02 3.46
N ILE A 155 -1.13 30.15 3.99
CA ILE A 155 -1.34 28.78 3.51
C ILE A 155 -2.81 28.61 3.14
N GLY A 156 -3.08 27.70 2.19
CA GLY A 156 -4.43 27.42 1.69
C GLY A 156 -5.32 26.73 2.74
N SER A 157 -6.50 26.28 2.33
CA SER A 157 -7.43 25.56 3.21
C SER A 157 -7.02 24.08 3.39
N PRO A 158 -7.47 23.40 4.46
CA PRO A 158 -7.04 22.03 4.77
C PRO A 158 -7.27 21.00 3.65
N GLU A 159 -8.24 21.23 2.78
CA GLU A 159 -8.58 20.33 1.66
C GLU A 159 -7.49 20.35 0.57
N HIS A 160 -6.64 21.37 0.56
CA HIS A 160 -5.50 21.49 -0.34
C HIS A 160 -4.21 21.07 0.37
N ALA A 161 -3.98 19.76 0.49
CA ALA A 161 -2.85 19.19 1.21
C ALA A 161 -1.48 19.85 0.88
N GLU A 162 -1.20 20.09 -0.40
CA GLU A 162 0.03 20.72 -0.89
C GLU A 162 0.18 22.20 -0.51
N CYS A 163 -0.94 22.88 -0.26
CA CYS A 163 -0.96 24.27 0.18
C CYS A 163 -1.18 24.44 1.68
N HIS A 164 -1.48 23.37 2.43
CA HIS A 164 -1.83 23.43 3.85
C HIS A 164 -1.00 22.49 4.73
N THR A 165 -1.12 21.18 4.51
CA THR A 165 -0.47 20.15 5.34
C THR A 165 1.01 20.02 5.02
N LEU A 166 1.38 19.88 3.74
CA LEU A 166 2.77 19.71 3.31
C LEU A 166 3.66 20.93 3.61
N PRO A 167 3.16 22.18 3.53
CA PRO A 167 3.92 23.33 4.02
C PRO A 167 4.15 23.27 5.53
N LYS A 168 3.14 22.92 6.34
CA LYS A 168 3.33 22.76 7.79
C LYS A 168 4.43 21.74 8.10
N GLU A 169 4.50 20.65 7.34
CA GLU A 169 5.57 19.65 7.44
C GLU A 169 6.93 20.17 6.98
N LEU A 170 6.98 20.91 5.87
CA LEU A 170 8.22 21.54 5.38
C LEU A 170 8.82 22.47 6.45
N PHE A 171 8.01 23.32 7.08
CA PHE A 171 8.49 24.24 8.12
C PHE A 171 8.89 23.49 9.38
N ARG A 172 8.09 22.50 9.83
CA ARG A 172 8.37 21.67 11.00
C ARG A 172 9.66 20.86 10.84
N SER A 173 9.82 20.18 9.71
CA SER A 173 10.98 19.31 9.42
C SER A 173 12.29 20.08 9.35
N ARG A 174 12.24 21.34 8.90
CA ARG A 174 13.38 22.27 8.83
C ARG A 174 13.54 23.17 10.06
N LYS A 175 12.69 23.00 11.09
CA LYS A 175 12.69 23.79 12.34
C LYS A 175 12.58 25.31 12.09
N ILE A 176 11.72 25.71 11.15
CA ILE A 176 11.50 27.10 10.78
C ILE A 176 10.31 27.62 11.57
N ASP A 177 10.59 28.54 12.49
CA ASP A 177 9.58 29.18 13.33
C ASP A 177 8.90 30.34 12.57
N ALA A 178 7.98 30.01 11.65
CA ALA A 178 7.18 30.99 10.92
C ALA A 178 5.71 30.93 11.36
N SER A 179 5.03 32.07 11.30
CA SER A 179 3.58 32.15 11.55
C SER A 179 2.81 31.72 10.31
N LEU A 180 2.36 30.46 10.27
CA LEU A 180 1.53 29.94 9.18
C LEU A 180 0.07 30.36 9.39
N ILE A 181 -0.44 31.20 8.50
CA ILE A 181 -1.80 31.76 8.55
C ILE A 181 -2.69 30.99 7.59
N GLY A 182 -3.66 30.26 8.14
CA GLY A 182 -4.63 29.49 7.36
C GLY A 182 -5.70 30.38 6.73
N HIS A 183 -5.97 30.15 5.46
CA HIS A 183 -7.01 30.84 4.69
C HIS A 183 -8.09 29.85 4.21
N ALA A 184 -9.31 30.36 4.00
CA ALA A 184 -10.46 29.56 3.58
C ALA A 184 -10.38 29.10 2.10
N SER A 185 -9.52 29.72 1.31
CA SER A 185 -9.21 29.32 -0.06
C SER A 185 -7.81 29.78 -0.46
N ILE A 186 -7.22 29.14 -1.46
CA ILE A 186 -5.94 29.59 -2.04
C ILE A 186 -6.05 31.02 -2.55
N GLU A 187 -7.19 31.40 -3.14
CA GLU A 187 -7.43 32.75 -3.61
C GLU A 187 -7.34 33.79 -2.48
N SER A 188 -7.97 33.54 -1.34
CA SER A 188 -7.88 34.45 -0.19
C SER A 188 -6.47 34.52 0.42
N ALA A 189 -5.69 33.44 0.33
CA ALA A 189 -4.27 33.44 0.70
C ALA A 189 -3.44 34.33 -0.25
N VAL A 190 -3.72 34.27 -1.56
CA VAL A 190 -3.06 35.09 -2.57
C VAL A 190 -3.40 36.57 -2.40
N TYR A 191 -4.65 36.92 -2.08
CA TYR A 191 -5.02 38.31 -1.81
C TYR A 191 -4.30 38.88 -0.59
N ALA A 192 -4.24 38.14 0.52
CA ALA A 192 -3.49 38.57 1.70
C ALA A 192 -1.99 38.81 1.38
N PHE A 193 -1.43 38.03 0.46
CA PHE A 193 -0.07 38.23 -0.02
C PHE A 193 0.07 39.43 -0.95
N ALA A 194 -0.85 39.63 -1.90
CA ALA A 194 -0.86 40.77 -2.80
C ALA A 194 -1.02 42.11 -2.05
N ASP A 195 -1.84 42.11 -0.98
CA ASP A 195 -2.08 43.24 -0.10
C ASP A 195 -0.96 43.45 0.96
N GLN A 196 0.11 42.64 0.89
CA GLN A 196 1.28 42.70 1.77
C GLN A 196 0.96 42.45 3.25
N GLU A 197 -0.10 41.70 3.56
CA GLU A 197 -0.45 41.29 4.92
C GLU A 197 0.44 40.14 5.44
N VAL A 198 1.03 39.38 4.51
CA VAL A 198 1.96 38.26 4.76
C VAL A 198 3.25 38.41 3.94
N ASP A 199 4.35 37.81 4.41
CA ASP A 199 5.66 37.88 3.75
C ASP A 199 5.79 36.85 2.60
N ALA A 200 5.02 35.76 2.65
CA ALA A 200 5.03 34.67 1.68
C ALA A 200 3.66 34.01 1.56
N VAL A 201 3.42 33.30 0.45
CA VAL A 201 2.21 32.49 0.23
C VAL A 201 2.57 31.13 -0.36
N VAL A 202 1.82 30.11 0.01
CA VAL A 202 1.88 28.79 -0.65
C VAL A 202 0.72 28.63 -1.61
N VAL A 203 1.03 28.32 -2.87
CA VAL A 203 0.05 27.97 -3.90
C VAL A 203 0.46 26.67 -4.58
N THR A 204 -0.44 26.02 -5.32
CA THR A 204 -0.08 24.84 -6.13
C THR A 204 0.88 25.24 -7.26
N ASP A 205 1.81 24.38 -7.64
CA ASP A 205 2.87 24.63 -8.64
C ASP A 205 2.41 25.13 -10.01
N TYR A 206 1.22 24.73 -10.46
CA TYR A 206 0.64 25.22 -11.71
C TYR A 206 -0.05 26.59 -11.58
N LEU A 207 -0.29 27.10 -10.36
CA LEU A 207 -1.03 28.36 -10.15
C LEU A 207 -0.28 29.64 -10.47
N PRO A 208 1.04 29.82 -10.23
CA PRO A 208 1.72 31.09 -10.51
C PRO A 208 1.44 31.70 -11.90
N PRO A 209 1.59 30.97 -13.02
CA PRO A 209 1.27 31.52 -14.33
C PRO A 209 -0.23 31.85 -14.50
N LEU A 210 -1.12 31.07 -13.86
CA LEU A 210 -2.56 31.32 -13.89
C LEU A 210 -2.92 32.59 -13.11
N LEU A 211 -2.29 32.82 -11.96
CA LEU A 211 -2.53 34.02 -11.14
C LEU A 211 -2.09 35.30 -11.87
N GLU A 212 -0.99 35.24 -12.61
CA GLU A 212 -0.56 36.34 -13.49
C GLU A 212 -1.55 36.58 -14.64
N ALA A 213 -2.02 35.51 -15.29
CA ALA A 213 -3.02 35.60 -16.37
C ALA A 213 -4.37 36.16 -15.88
N CYS A 214 -4.77 35.82 -14.64
CA CYS A 214 -5.96 36.38 -13.98
C CYS A 214 -5.80 37.83 -13.52
N GLY A 215 -4.60 38.42 -13.58
CA GLY A 215 -4.31 39.73 -13.00
C GLY A 215 -4.36 39.75 -11.46
N LYS A 216 -4.34 38.58 -10.81
CA LYS A 216 -4.29 38.44 -9.34
C LYS A 216 -2.88 38.68 -8.79
N LEU A 217 -1.86 38.43 -9.62
CA LEU A 217 -0.48 38.82 -9.38
C LEU A 217 0.04 39.62 -10.57
N GLU A 218 0.87 40.62 -10.31
CA GLU A 218 1.60 41.31 -11.35
C GLU A 218 2.60 40.36 -12.03
N LYS A 219 2.77 40.48 -13.35
CA LYS A 219 3.68 39.64 -14.12
C LYS A 219 5.11 39.74 -13.61
N ASN A 220 5.75 38.60 -13.32
CA ASN A 220 7.09 38.48 -12.73
C ASN A 220 7.24 39.14 -11.34
N ALA A 221 6.14 39.40 -10.63
CA ALA A 221 6.20 40.06 -9.32
C ALA A 221 6.59 39.11 -8.17
N THR A 222 6.66 37.81 -8.42
CA THR A 222 7.03 36.81 -7.41
C THR A 222 8.28 36.01 -7.80
N LYS A 223 8.90 35.38 -6.81
CA LYS A 223 9.89 34.31 -6.99
C LYS A 223 9.56 33.15 -6.06
N THR A 224 9.76 31.93 -6.55
CA THR A 224 9.68 30.71 -5.75
C THR A 224 10.97 30.55 -4.95
N ILE A 225 10.84 30.30 -3.65
CA ILE A 225 11.99 30.08 -2.74
C ILE A 225 12.09 28.64 -2.22
N ALA A 226 11.02 27.87 -2.32
CA ALA A 226 10.98 26.46 -1.98
C ALA A 226 9.74 25.79 -2.58
N GLU A 227 9.77 24.47 -2.60
CA GLU A 227 8.64 23.61 -2.94
C GLU A 227 8.41 22.61 -1.80
N THR A 228 7.17 22.17 -1.63
CA THR A 228 6.85 21.05 -0.74
C THR A 228 7.29 19.73 -1.36
N GLN A 229 7.21 18.66 -0.57
CA GLN A 229 7.15 17.32 -1.16
C GLN A 229 5.96 17.24 -2.13
N PRO A 230 6.07 16.43 -3.21
CA PRO A 230 4.98 16.24 -4.14
C PRO A 230 3.89 15.35 -3.55
N CYS A 231 2.66 15.53 -4.00
CA CYS A 231 1.53 14.63 -3.74
C CYS A 231 0.76 14.38 -5.04
N ARG A 232 -0.06 13.33 -5.09
CA ARG A 232 -0.86 13.01 -6.28
C ARG A 232 -1.85 14.15 -6.63
N GLY A 233 -1.97 14.43 -7.92
CA GLY A 233 -2.77 15.51 -8.49
C GLY A 233 -4.23 15.15 -8.73
N VAL A 234 -4.67 15.28 -9.98
CA VAL A 234 -6.05 14.95 -10.41
C VAL A 234 -6.17 13.45 -10.64
N GLN A 235 -7.23 12.84 -10.10
CA GLN A 235 -7.50 11.41 -10.22
C GLN A 235 -8.94 11.15 -10.68
N PHE A 236 -9.15 9.96 -11.24
CA PHE A 236 -10.46 9.38 -11.54
C PHE A 236 -10.83 8.40 -10.42
N PHE A 237 -12.00 8.62 -9.83
CA PHE A 237 -12.54 7.86 -8.72
C PHE A 237 -13.84 7.15 -9.10
N PHE A 238 -14.05 6.03 -8.46
CA PHE A 238 -15.25 5.23 -8.55
C PHE A 238 -15.94 5.17 -7.19
N ALA A 239 -17.26 5.27 -7.15
CA ALA A 239 -18.03 5.04 -5.94
C ALA A 239 -18.02 3.55 -5.56
N ALA A 240 -17.93 3.25 -4.26
CA ALA A 240 -17.88 1.88 -3.75
C ALA A 240 -19.13 1.05 -4.08
N ASN A 241 -20.25 1.70 -4.40
CA ASN A 241 -21.51 1.05 -4.75
C ASN A 241 -21.65 0.71 -6.26
N LEU A 242 -20.64 1.00 -7.08
CA LEU A 242 -20.60 0.55 -8.47
C LEU A 242 -20.35 -0.96 -8.53
N THR A 243 -21.07 -1.66 -9.40
CA THR A 243 -20.88 -3.10 -9.61
C THR A 243 -19.54 -3.38 -10.30
N SER A 244 -18.91 -4.51 -9.99
CA SER A 244 -17.62 -4.90 -10.58
C SER A 244 -17.63 -4.90 -12.11
N SER A 245 -18.73 -5.36 -12.72
CA SER A 245 -18.88 -5.35 -14.19
C SER A 245 -18.84 -3.95 -14.79
N VAL A 246 -19.45 -2.96 -14.13
CA VAL A 246 -19.41 -1.56 -14.58
C VAL A 246 -18.01 -0.98 -14.37
N GLN A 247 -17.35 -1.29 -13.25
CA GLN A 247 -15.99 -0.85 -12.97
C GLN A 247 -15.00 -1.41 -14.00
N GLU A 248 -15.06 -2.71 -14.31
CA GLU A 248 -14.23 -3.36 -15.33
C GLU A 248 -14.43 -2.73 -16.72
N SER A 249 -15.68 -2.56 -17.14
CA SER A 249 -16.02 -1.94 -18.42
C SER A 249 -15.50 -0.50 -18.49
N MET A 250 -15.62 0.26 -17.40
CA MET A 250 -15.11 1.62 -17.31
C MET A 250 -13.59 1.67 -17.30
N ASN A 251 -12.92 0.77 -16.58
CA ASN A 251 -11.46 0.68 -16.57
C ASN A 251 -10.92 0.42 -17.98
N SER A 252 -11.53 -0.50 -18.74
CA SER A 252 -11.18 -0.73 -20.14
C SER A 252 -11.45 0.50 -21.02
N ALA A 253 -12.56 1.20 -20.80
CA ALA A 253 -12.89 2.42 -21.52
C ALA A 253 -11.92 3.58 -21.23
N ILE A 254 -11.49 3.76 -19.97
CA ILE A 254 -10.48 4.77 -19.59
C ILE A 254 -9.12 4.40 -20.19
N ALA A 255 -8.71 3.13 -20.11
CA ALA A 255 -7.46 2.65 -20.70
C ALA A 255 -7.39 2.90 -22.21
N SER A 256 -8.48 2.64 -22.93
CA SER A 256 -8.55 2.89 -24.37
C SER A 256 -8.59 4.39 -24.70
N ALA A 257 -9.22 5.22 -23.85
CA ALA A 257 -9.23 6.67 -24.03
C ALA A 257 -7.82 7.29 -23.97
N ALA A 258 -6.94 6.72 -23.14
CA ALA A 258 -5.53 7.16 -23.03
C ALA A 258 -4.74 7.03 -24.35
N ALA A 259 -5.20 6.17 -25.27
CA ALA A 259 -4.59 6.00 -26.59
C ALA A 259 -5.09 7.03 -27.64
N ASP A 260 -6.13 7.83 -27.34
CA ASP A 260 -6.66 8.84 -28.25
C ASP A 260 -5.97 10.21 -28.03
N PRO A 261 -5.17 10.70 -29.00
CA PRO A 261 -4.50 11.99 -28.88
C PRO A 261 -5.47 13.17 -28.74
N THR A 262 -6.67 13.07 -29.29
CA THR A 262 -7.71 14.12 -29.22
C THR A 262 -8.25 14.26 -27.80
N ILE A 263 -8.45 13.14 -27.11
CA ILE A 263 -8.87 13.12 -25.70
C ILE A 263 -7.74 13.66 -24.84
N ASN A 264 -6.50 13.21 -25.07
CA ASN A 264 -5.34 13.68 -24.32
C ASN A 264 -5.10 15.19 -24.50
N GLU A 265 -5.26 15.72 -25.72
CA GLU A 265 -5.19 17.15 -25.99
C GLU A 265 -6.30 17.92 -25.25
N ALA A 266 -7.53 17.41 -25.25
CA ALA A 266 -8.66 17.99 -24.54
C ALA A 266 -8.47 18.00 -23.01
N LEU A 267 -7.84 16.96 -22.47
CA LEU A 267 -7.50 16.84 -21.04
C LEU A 267 -6.20 17.57 -20.67
N GLU A 268 -5.55 18.24 -21.61
CA GLU A 268 -4.24 18.88 -21.41
C GLU A 268 -3.20 17.92 -20.81
N SER A 269 -3.18 16.71 -21.34
CA SER A 269 -2.49 15.56 -20.77
C SER A 269 -1.57 14.94 -21.81
N GLN A 270 -0.40 14.45 -21.38
CA GLN A 270 0.51 13.74 -22.29
C GLN A 270 -0.04 12.35 -22.65
N ARG A 271 -0.59 11.64 -21.65
CA ARG A 271 -1.03 10.24 -21.76
C ARG A 271 -2.46 10.01 -21.29
N GLY A 272 -3.19 11.07 -20.95
CA GLY A 272 -4.51 10.96 -20.34
C GLY A 272 -4.43 10.39 -18.92
N PHE A 273 -5.41 9.57 -18.59
CA PHE A 273 -5.48 8.82 -17.35
C PHE A 273 -4.60 7.57 -17.42
N VAL A 274 -3.65 7.44 -16.49
CA VAL A 274 -2.83 6.25 -16.30
C VAL A 274 -3.30 5.49 -15.06
N PRO A 275 -3.18 4.15 -15.00
CA PRO A 275 -3.60 3.41 -13.82
C PRO A 275 -2.91 3.96 -12.59
N VAL A 276 -3.64 4.07 -11.48
CA VAL A 276 -3.02 4.26 -10.17
C VAL A 276 -2.15 3.03 -9.98
N THR A 277 -0.84 3.20 -10.13
CA THR A 277 0.11 2.15 -9.80
C THR A 277 -0.17 1.76 -8.36
N SER A 278 -0.48 0.47 -8.15
CA SER A 278 -0.73 -0.12 -6.85
C SER A 278 0.56 -0.10 -6.02
N GLY A 279 0.91 1.07 -5.51
CA GLY A 279 1.34 1.22 -4.13
C GLY A 279 0.09 1.61 -3.38
N ALA A 280 -0.35 0.77 -2.43
CA ALA A 280 -1.63 0.94 -1.79
C ALA A 280 -1.73 2.32 -1.14
N ASP A 281 -2.69 3.09 -1.62
CA ASP A 281 -3.25 4.20 -0.89
C ASP A 281 -4.26 3.65 0.12
N SER A 282 -3.76 2.84 1.06
CA SER A 282 -4.15 3.02 2.46
C SER A 282 -3.67 4.43 2.86
N GLY A 283 -4.18 5.05 3.92
CA GLY A 283 -3.68 6.35 4.40
C GLY A 283 -2.21 6.31 4.90
N ARG A 284 -1.26 5.90 4.06
CA ARG A 284 0.17 5.72 4.26
C ARG A 284 0.90 5.92 2.92
N VAL A 285 0.88 7.16 2.38
CA VAL A 285 1.94 7.55 1.44
C VAL A 285 3.21 7.82 2.24
N GLY A 286 3.87 6.75 2.67
CA GLY A 286 5.27 6.80 3.05
C GLY A 286 6.09 6.55 1.80
N ARG A 287 6.92 7.51 1.38
CA ARG A 287 8.07 7.29 0.47
C ARG A 287 9.08 6.37 1.17
N GLY A 288 8.70 5.13 1.46
CA GLY A 288 9.41 4.29 2.42
C GLY A 288 8.94 2.84 2.50
N TRP A 289 9.89 1.97 2.79
CA TRP A 289 9.70 0.58 3.16
C TRP A 289 9.34 0.50 4.65
N THR A 290 8.12 0.93 5.00
CA THR A 290 7.75 1.29 6.39
C THR A 290 7.27 0.14 7.26
N ASP A 291 7.09 -1.05 6.69
CA ASP A 291 6.49 -2.22 7.33
C ASP A 291 7.21 -3.51 6.89
N TRP A 292 6.84 -4.64 7.49
CA TRP A 292 7.32 -5.98 7.11
C TRP A 292 7.20 -6.17 5.60
N ARG A 293 8.29 -6.56 4.89
CA ARG A 293 8.27 -6.77 3.42
C ARG A 293 7.70 -5.60 2.62
N GLY A 294 7.88 -4.37 3.10
CA GLY A 294 7.43 -3.15 2.44
C GLY A 294 6.08 -2.66 2.97
N PRO A 295 5.60 -1.50 2.48
CA PRO A 295 4.40 -0.85 3.02
C PRO A 295 3.14 -1.73 3.02
N ASP A 296 3.05 -2.65 2.06
CA ASP A 296 1.88 -3.51 1.84
C ASP A 296 2.08 -4.96 2.29
N ARG A 297 3.23 -5.30 2.88
CA ARG A 297 3.58 -6.67 3.33
C ARG A 297 3.72 -7.75 2.25
N THR A 298 3.81 -7.34 1.00
CA THR A 298 3.82 -8.23 -0.17
C THR A 298 5.22 -8.58 -0.68
N GLY A 299 6.26 -7.85 -0.30
CA GLY A 299 7.60 -8.00 -0.88
C GLY A 299 7.66 -7.50 -2.32
N GLN A 300 6.95 -6.42 -2.63
CA GLN A 300 6.90 -5.83 -3.97
C GLN A 300 7.65 -4.51 -4.01
N PHE A 301 8.44 -4.31 -5.06
CA PHE A 301 9.09 -3.05 -5.41
C PHE A 301 9.02 -2.86 -6.92
N ALA A 302 8.13 -1.98 -7.40
CA ALA A 302 7.77 -1.90 -8.82
C ALA A 302 8.97 -1.69 -9.78
N GLU A 303 10.02 -1.02 -9.34
CA GLU A 303 11.12 -0.55 -10.20
C GLU A 303 12.47 -1.20 -9.86
N LEU A 304 12.54 -2.52 -9.68
CA LEU A 304 13.83 -3.19 -9.49
C LEU A 304 14.78 -2.88 -10.67
N PRO A 305 16.07 -2.61 -10.42
CA PRO A 305 16.98 -2.11 -11.45
C PRO A 305 17.24 -3.14 -12.55
N ALA A 306 17.69 -2.67 -13.71
CA ALA A 306 18.04 -3.53 -14.86
C ALA A 306 19.16 -4.52 -14.57
N SER A 307 20.14 -4.06 -13.80
CA SER A 307 21.26 -4.82 -13.27
C SER A 307 21.76 -4.12 -12.03
N LEU A 308 22.51 -4.82 -11.19
CA LEU A 308 23.33 -4.19 -10.16
C LEU A 308 24.73 -3.95 -10.75
N ALA A 309 25.41 -2.91 -10.29
CA ALA A 309 26.84 -2.78 -10.59
C ALA A 309 27.60 -3.96 -9.98
N GLU A 310 28.68 -4.43 -10.62
CA GLU A 310 29.53 -5.52 -10.06
C GLU A 310 30.01 -5.21 -8.64
N GLN A 311 30.22 -3.91 -8.35
CA GLN A 311 30.46 -3.38 -7.03
C GLN A 311 29.51 -2.19 -6.81
N PRO A 312 28.32 -2.42 -6.23
CA PRO A 312 27.38 -1.34 -5.91
C PRO A 312 28.04 -0.29 -5.02
N LYS A 313 27.69 0.97 -5.26
CA LYS A 313 28.23 2.08 -4.48
C LYS A 313 27.65 2.04 -3.07
N VAL A 314 28.48 1.66 -2.10
CA VAL A 314 28.15 1.77 -0.67
C VAL A 314 28.12 3.24 -0.27
N LEU A 315 26.96 3.73 0.15
CA LEU A 315 26.77 5.10 0.61
C LEU A 315 27.25 5.28 2.04
N TRP A 316 26.99 4.30 2.91
CA TRP A 316 27.48 4.26 4.29
C TRP A 316 27.43 2.84 4.86
N ARG A 317 28.18 2.62 5.96
CA ARG A 317 28.19 1.42 6.78
C ARG A 317 28.13 1.81 8.26
N THR A 318 27.36 1.08 9.04
CA THR A 318 27.18 1.30 10.49
C THR A 318 27.22 -0.02 11.24
N THR A 319 27.88 -0.03 12.40
CA THR A 319 27.95 -1.22 13.27
C THR A 319 26.67 -1.42 14.09
N VAL A 320 26.14 -2.65 14.04
CA VAL A 320 25.08 -3.20 14.90
C VAL A 320 25.65 -4.32 15.77
N THR A 321 24.93 -4.76 16.80
CA THR A 321 25.55 -5.54 17.89
C THR A 321 25.08 -6.98 18.04
N GLY A 322 23.98 -7.39 17.41
CA GLY A 322 23.45 -8.73 17.58
C GLY A 322 22.67 -9.28 16.39
N PRO A 323 22.17 -10.52 16.54
CA PRO A 323 21.59 -11.30 15.44
C PRO A 323 20.55 -10.51 14.63
N ALA A 324 20.67 -10.57 13.31
CA ALA A 324 19.81 -9.85 12.38
C ALA A 324 18.55 -10.67 12.07
N MET A 325 17.63 -10.69 13.03
CA MET A 325 16.39 -11.48 12.93
C MET A 325 15.19 -10.70 12.36
N ALA A 326 15.03 -9.44 12.77
CA ALA A 326 13.97 -8.57 12.29
C ALA A 326 14.36 -7.88 10.99
N GLY A 327 13.39 -7.62 10.13
CA GLY A 327 13.59 -6.80 8.93
C GLY A 327 13.87 -5.32 9.23
N ILE A 328 14.26 -4.61 8.18
CA ILE A 328 14.56 -3.18 8.21
C ILE A 328 13.31 -2.40 7.81
N SER A 329 13.03 -1.30 8.52
CA SER A 329 12.04 -0.31 8.08
C SER A 329 12.70 1.00 7.76
N ALA A 330 12.36 1.59 6.61
CA ALA A 330 13.04 2.77 6.10
C ALA A 330 12.07 3.78 5.47
N THR A 331 12.49 5.04 5.49
CA THR A 331 11.91 6.18 4.78
C THR A 331 13.05 6.96 4.11
N ASP A 332 12.75 8.05 3.43
CA ASP A 332 13.76 8.98 2.90
C ASP A 332 14.67 9.58 3.98
N ARG A 333 14.24 9.59 5.25
CA ARG A 333 14.94 10.21 6.37
C ARG A 333 15.42 9.23 7.44
N TRP A 334 14.66 8.17 7.71
CA TRP A 334 14.89 7.27 8.84
C TRP A 334 15.11 5.84 8.38
N VAL A 335 16.05 5.15 9.00
CA VAL A 335 16.19 3.68 8.95
C VAL A 335 16.09 3.16 10.38
N VAL A 336 15.14 2.26 10.64
CA VAL A 336 14.87 1.71 11.97
C VAL A 336 15.05 0.20 11.93
N VAL A 337 15.82 -0.33 12.90
CA VAL A 337 16.12 -1.77 13.03
C VAL A 337 15.98 -2.23 14.48
N ALA A 338 15.63 -3.51 14.67
CA ALA A 338 15.67 -4.17 15.97
C ALA A 338 16.98 -4.96 16.13
N ASP A 339 17.72 -4.74 17.20
CA ASP A 339 19.07 -5.23 17.45
C ASP A 339 19.14 -5.84 18.87
N LYS A 340 20.27 -6.46 19.22
CA LYS A 340 20.50 -7.04 20.54
C LYS A 340 21.80 -6.52 21.11
N SER A 341 21.83 -6.19 22.39
CA SER A 341 23.08 -5.84 23.06
C SER A 341 24.08 -7.00 23.02
N ALA A 342 25.39 -6.67 22.99
CA ALA A 342 26.45 -7.67 22.88
C ALA A 342 26.50 -8.68 24.05
N ASP A 343 25.96 -8.32 25.21
CA ASP A 343 25.81 -9.19 26.38
C ASP A 343 24.48 -10.00 26.37
N PHE A 344 23.68 -9.86 25.31
CA PHE A 344 22.37 -10.51 25.14
C PHE A 344 21.33 -10.19 26.23
N GLN A 345 21.53 -9.12 27.00
CA GLN A 345 20.61 -8.72 28.08
C GLN A 345 19.53 -7.72 27.65
N GLN A 346 19.72 -7.00 26.54
CA GLN A 346 18.81 -5.94 26.11
C GLN A 346 18.43 -6.08 24.65
N ASP A 347 17.13 -5.98 24.38
CA ASP A 347 16.63 -5.66 23.06
C ASP A 347 16.88 -4.17 22.81
N LEU A 348 17.46 -3.88 21.66
CA LEU A 348 17.77 -2.52 21.20
C LEU A 348 16.90 -2.22 19.99
N PHE A 349 16.33 -1.03 19.91
CA PHE A 349 15.71 -0.53 18.68
C PHE A 349 16.40 0.76 18.32
N ARG A 350 16.99 0.80 17.12
CA ARG A 350 17.93 1.84 16.73
C ARG A 350 17.41 2.53 15.49
N ALA A 351 17.39 3.86 15.51
CA ALA A 351 17.12 4.65 14.33
C ALA A 351 18.38 5.35 13.85
N PHE A 352 18.55 5.36 12.54
CA PHE A 352 19.65 5.98 11.83
C PHE A 352 19.11 7.01 10.84
N ASP A 353 19.91 8.04 10.57
CA ASP A 353 19.68 8.96 9.47
C ASP A 353 19.90 8.21 8.14
N ALA A 354 18.88 8.18 7.28
CA ALA A 354 18.88 7.38 6.05
C ALA A 354 19.96 7.80 5.03
N ALA A 355 20.35 9.08 5.06
CA ALA A 355 21.34 9.63 4.14
C ALA A 355 22.77 9.28 4.56
N THR A 356 23.05 9.23 5.86
CA THR A 356 24.41 9.13 6.43
C THR A 356 24.70 7.85 7.21
N GLY A 357 23.68 7.10 7.63
CA GLY A 357 23.83 5.95 8.52
C GLY A 357 24.12 6.32 9.98
N THR A 358 24.11 7.61 10.32
CA THR A 358 24.44 8.08 11.67
C THR A 358 23.33 7.72 12.65
N SER A 359 23.70 7.18 13.81
CA SER A 359 22.74 6.89 14.89
C SER A 359 22.03 8.15 15.36
N VAL A 360 20.70 8.10 15.44
CA VAL A 360 19.85 9.21 15.87
C VAL A 360 19.37 8.98 17.30
N TRP A 361 18.72 7.85 17.52
CA TRP A 361 18.22 7.45 18.84
C TRP A 361 18.25 5.94 18.99
N GLU A 362 18.16 5.51 20.24
CA GLU A 362 18.13 4.11 20.62
C GLU A 362 17.17 3.91 21.79
N VAL A 363 16.25 2.97 21.62
CA VAL A 363 15.35 2.49 22.68
C VAL A 363 15.88 1.17 23.19
N ARG A 364 15.96 1.02 24.51
CA ARG A 364 16.49 -0.18 25.18
C ARG A 364 15.40 -0.82 26.03
N HIS A 365 15.30 -2.15 25.95
CA HIS A 365 14.42 -2.94 26.79
C HIS A 365 15.16 -4.16 27.34
N HIS A 366 15.05 -4.39 28.64
CA HIS A 366 15.64 -5.57 29.28
C HIS A 366 14.95 -6.84 28.80
N ALA A 367 15.72 -7.82 28.34
CA ALA A 367 15.25 -9.02 27.66
C ALA A 367 16.34 -10.10 27.72
N ASP A 368 16.68 -10.58 28.92
CA ASP A 368 17.78 -11.54 29.16
C ASP A 368 17.31 -13.01 29.29
N ASP A 369 16.01 -13.25 29.14
CA ASP A 369 15.43 -14.59 29.21
C ASP A 369 15.99 -15.51 28.12
N ARG A 370 16.00 -16.82 28.41
CA ARG A 370 16.44 -17.85 27.48
C ARG A 370 15.32 -18.17 26.50
N MET A 371 15.67 -18.25 25.22
CA MET A 371 14.78 -18.62 24.12
C MET A 371 15.53 -19.58 23.19
N GLU A 372 14.81 -20.46 22.51
CA GLU A 372 15.41 -21.30 21.48
C GLU A 372 15.97 -20.45 20.32
N TYR A 373 17.05 -20.93 19.70
CA TYR A 373 17.77 -20.28 18.60
C TYR A 373 18.53 -19.00 19.01
N THR A 374 17.82 -17.90 19.30
CA THR A 374 18.39 -16.65 19.85
C THR A 374 17.33 -15.87 20.63
N ASN A 375 17.71 -15.02 21.57
CA ASN A 375 16.77 -14.13 22.26
C ASN A 375 16.64 -12.74 21.61
N ALA A 376 17.06 -12.59 20.34
CA ALA A 376 16.97 -11.34 19.59
C ALA A 376 15.53 -10.97 19.14
N PRO A 377 15.19 -9.68 19.08
CA PRO A 377 13.87 -9.25 18.59
C PRO A 377 13.73 -9.60 17.09
N ARG A 378 12.57 -10.17 16.73
CA ARG A 378 12.28 -10.73 15.39
C ARG A 378 11.24 -9.94 14.60
N ALA A 379 10.44 -9.12 15.28
CA ALA A 379 9.41 -8.32 14.64
C ALA A 379 10.01 -7.07 13.99
N THR A 380 9.77 -6.89 12.69
CA THR A 380 10.14 -5.68 11.95
C THR A 380 9.48 -4.45 12.58
N PRO A 381 10.24 -3.36 12.86
CA PRO A 381 9.66 -2.08 13.29
C PRO A 381 8.61 -1.57 12.30
N VAL A 382 7.52 -0.97 12.77
CA VAL A 382 6.46 -0.47 11.87
C VAL A 382 6.39 1.05 11.96
N ILE A 383 6.83 1.74 10.91
CA ILE A 383 6.89 3.21 10.83
C ILE A 383 5.52 3.76 10.39
N LEU A 384 5.07 4.81 11.07
CA LEU A 384 3.78 5.46 10.89
C LEU A 384 3.98 6.97 10.98
N GLU A 385 4.08 7.69 9.85
CA GLU A 385 4.24 9.16 9.83
C GLU A 385 5.27 9.71 10.86
N ASP A 386 4.79 10.07 12.06
CA ASP A 386 5.54 10.65 13.18
C ASP A 386 5.92 9.67 14.32
N ARG A 387 5.52 8.40 14.24
CA ARG A 387 5.74 7.36 15.26
C ARG A 387 6.24 6.04 14.67
N VAL A 388 6.72 5.15 15.54
CA VAL A 388 7.12 3.79 15.17
C VAL A 388 6.70 2.81 16.25
N LEU A 389 6.20 1.65 15.84
CA LEU A 389 5.90 0.52 16.71
C LEU A 389 7.07 -0.45 16.73
N LEU A 390 7.46 -0.85 17.94
CA LEU A 390 8.62 -1.69 18.23
C LEU A 390 8.18 -2.85 19.11
N GLN A 391 8.45 -4.09 18.70
CA GLN A 391 8.07 -5.28 19.46
C GLN A 391 9.32 -6.08 19.86
N SER A 392 9.49 -6.27 21.16
CA SER A 392 10.59 -7.04 21.75
C SER A 392 10.39 -8.54 21.57
N ALA A 393 11.48 -9.30 21.72
CA ALA A 393 11.48 -10.76 21.59
C ALA A 393 10.46 -11.43 22.54
N PHE A 394 10.21 -10.81 23.71
CA PHE A 394 9.36 -11.34 24.78
C PHE A 394 8.00 -10.64 24.89
N GLY A 395 7.58 -9.88 23.87
CA GLY A 395 6.22 -9.36 23.77
C GLY A 395 6.02 -7.98 24.40
N LYS A 396 7.08 -7.21 24.61
CA LYS A 396 6.96 -5.78 24.90
C LYS A 396 6.67 -5.02 23.62
N LEU A 397 5.49 -4.41 23.52
CA LEU A 397 5.11 -3.57 22.40
C LEU A 397 5.20 -2.10 22.81
N MET A 398 6.01 -1.32 22.09
CA MET A 398 6.26 0.09 22.37
C MET A 398 5.87 0.91 21.15
N CYS A 399 5.05 1.94 21.35
CA CYS A 399 4.88 3.03 20.39
C CYS A 399 5.74 4.20 20.83
N VAL A 400 6.63 4.66 19.95
CA VAL A 400 7.56 5.75 20.25
C VAL A 400 7.51 6.81 19.15
N GLU A 401 7.85 8.05 19.48
CA GLU A 401 8.05 9.13 18.52
C GLU A 401 9.18 8.76 17.54
N LEU A 402 8.92 8.78 16.23
CA LEU A 402 9.90 8.39 15.20
C LEU A 402 11.14 9.29 15.20
N ALA A 403 10.99 10.56 15.54
CA ALA A 403 12.08 11.52 15.51
C ALA A 403 13.04 11.42 16.70
N THR A 404 12.60 10.84 17.83
CA THR A 404 13.32 10.94 19.11
C THR A 404 13.45 9.61 19.85
N GLY A 405 12.65 8.59 19.51
CA GLY A 405 12.56 7.34 20.26
C GLY A 405 11.83 7.49 21.60
N ARG A 406 11.23 8.65 21.90
CA ARG A 406 10.50 8.85 23.17
C ARG A 406 9.24 7.99 23.22
N PRO A 407 8.97 7.31 24.35
CA PRO A 407 7.77 6.49 24.48
C PRO A 407 6.50 7.34 24.45
N ILE A 408 5.54 6.91 23.63
CA ILE A 408 4.16 7.40 23.60
C ILE A 408 3.31 6.51 24.51
N TRP A 409 3.34 5.19 24.26
CA TRP A 409 2.71 4.19 25.11
C TRP A 409 3.44 2.85 24.98
N THR A 410 3.26 1.99 25.98
CA THR A 410 3.85 0.65 26.02
C THR A 410 2.84 -0.36 26.54
N ARG A 411 2.81 -1.54 25.92
CA ARG A 411 1.99 -2.69 26.30
C ARG A 411 2.85 -3.93 26.48
N ASP A 412 2.38 -4.85 27.28
CA ASP A 412 3.06 -6.11 27.58
C ASP A 412 2.14 -7.26 27.19
N LEU A 413 2.38 -7.88 26.03
CA LEU A 413 1.42 -8.80 25.43
C LEU A 413 1.13 -10.01 26.33
N VAL A 414 2.13 -10.46 27.09
CA VAL A 414 1.97 -11.56 28.05
C VAL A 414 1.18 -11.08 29.27
N ALA A 415 1.65 -10.03 29.95
CA ALA A 415 1.03 -9.57 31.20
C ALA A 415 -0.39 -9.03 31.01
N ASP A 416 -0.66 -8.37 29.87
CA ASP A 416 -1.94 -7.72 29.60
C ASP A 416 -3.03 -8.70 29.15
N PHE A 417 -2.65 -9.83 28.54
CA PHE A 417 -3.59 -10.75 27.88
C PHE A 417 -3.54 -12.19 28.40
N GLY A 418 -2.60 -12.53 29.29
CA GLY A 418 -2.56 -13.83 29.99
C GLY A 418 -2.08 -15.01 29.13
N GLY A 419 -1.17 -14.77 28.19
CA GLY A 419 -0.53 -15.79 27.34
C GLY A 419 0.82 -16.27 27.87
N GLU A 420 1.57 -16.97 27.03
CA GLU A 420 2.97 -17.37 27.27
C GLU A 420 3.86 -16.82 26.14
N VAL A 421 5.16 -16.72 26.39
CA VAL A 421 6.11 -16.38 25.32
C VAL A 421 6.19 -17.57 24.34
N PRO A 422 6.02 -17.36 23.02
CA PRO A 422 6.14 -18.44 22.04
C PRO A 422 7.56 -19.06 22.03
N THR A 423 7.69 -20.29 21.54
CA THR A 423 8.97 -21.04 21.52
C THR A 423 10.14 -20.24 20.94
N TRP A 424 9.90 -19.52 19.83
CA TRP A 424 10.88 -18.64 19.17
C TRP A 424 10.57 -17.15 19.37
N GLY A 425 9.82 -16.80 20.41
CA GLY A 425 9.47 -15.44 20.76
C GLY A 425 8.40 -14.80 19.87
N PHE A 426 8.08 -13.54 20.15
CA PHE A 426 7.09 -12.79 19.38
C PHE A 426 7.70 -12.25 18.08
N SER A 427 7.42 -12.95 16.97
CA SER A 427 7.92 -12.58 15.63
C SER A 427 6.95 -11.76 14.79
N VAL A 428 5.64 -11.83 15.08
CA VAL A 428 4.57 -11.18 14.29
C VAL A 428 4.64 -9.66 14.47
N PRO A 429 5.03 -8.87 13.45
CA PRO A 429 5.01 -7.41 13.52
C PRO A 429 3.58 -6.91 13.64
N PRO A 430 3.31 -5.90 14.50
CA PRO A 430 1.97 -5.37 14.71
C PRO A 430 1.38 -4.88 13.37
N LEU A 431 0.18 -5.31 13.03
CA LEU A 431 -0.50 -4.87 11.81
C LEU A 431 -1.28 -3.59 12.10
N VAL A 432 -1.04 -2.53 11.33
CA VAL A 432 -1.71 -1.24 11.54
C VAL A 432 -2.69 -0.98 10.41
N VAL A 433 -3.96 -0.78 10.75
CA VAL A 433 -5.01 -0.44 9.80
C VAL A 433 -5.87 0.67 10.40
N GLY A 434 -5.85 1.85 9.78
CA GLY A 434 -6.49 3.05 10.31
C GLY A 434 -5.95 3.39 11.70
N ASP A 435 -6.84 3.50 12.68
CA ASP A 435 -6.52 3.82 14.08
C ASP A 435 -6.23 2.58 14.95
N ARG A 436 -6.09 1.39 14.34
CA ARG A 436 -5.99 0.10 15.04
C ARG A 436 -4.63 -0.55 14.85
N VAL A 437 -4.10 -1.08 15.94
CA VAL A 437 -2.89 -1.91 15.98
C VAL A 437 -3.30 -3.33 16.37
N VAL A 438 -3.32 -4.23 15.39
CA VAL A 438 -3.66 -5.65 15.57
C VAL A 438 -2.40 -6.42 15.96
N VAL A 439 -2.50 -7.19 17.03
CA VAL A 439 -1.43 -8.00 17.63
C VAL A 439 -1.90 -9.41 17.90
N ALA A 440 -0.95 -10.34 18.08
CA ALA A 440 -1.21 -11.75 18.38
C ALA A 440 -0.66 -12.14 19.76
N PRO A 441 -1.34 -11.80 20.87
CA PRO A 441 -0.89 -12.22 22.20
C PRO A 441 -0.95 -13.74 22.39
N GLY A 442 -1.84 -14.41 21.67
CA GLY A 442 -1.87 -15.86 21.61
C GLY A 442 -2.33 -16.56 22.89
N SER A 443 -3.27 -15.95 23.64
CA SER A 443 -3.87 -16.58 24.82
C SER A 443 -5.28 -17.09 24.54
N ALA A 444 -5.79 -18.00 25.39
CA ALA A 444 -7.14 -18.54 25.24
C ALA A 444 -8.23 -17.45 25.22
N ASP A 445 -8.01 -16.34 25.92
CA ASP A 445 -8.95 -15.19 25.97
C ASP A 445 -8.57 -14.05 25.02
N ALA A 446 -7.43 -14.13 24.33
CA ALA A 446 -6.90 -13.10 23.44
C ALA A 446 -5.88 -13.70 22.46
N SER A 447 -6.35 -14.54 21.55
CA SER A 447 -5.54 -15.05 20.44
C SER A 447 -5.06 -13.89 19.58
N LEU A 448 -5.99 -13.01 19.22
CA LEU A 448 -5.74 -11.70 18.63
C LEU A 448 -6.33 -10.58 19.50
N ALA A 449 -5.74 -9.40 19.41
CA ALA A 449 -6.31 -8.17 19.98
C ALA A 449 -6.05 -6.97 19.06
N ALA A 450 -6.95 -5.99 19.08
CA ALA A 450 -6.67 -4.67 18.53
C ALA A 450 -6.50 -3.65 19.65
N LEU A 451 -5.50 -2.80 19.47
CA LEU A 451 -5.19 -1.67 20.33
C LEU A 451 -5.45 -0.38 19.56
N SER A 452 -5.79 0.70 20.28
CA SER A 452 -5.80 2.06 19.73
C SER A 452 -4.38 2.47 19.39
N LEU A 453 -4.15 2.96 18.18
CA LEU A 453 -2.85 3.47 17.77
C LEU A 453 -2.40 4.69 18.59
N GLU A 454 -3.35 5.55 18.98
CA GLU A 454 -3.07 6.77 19.72
C GLU A 454 -2.64 6.47 21.17
N SER A 455 -3.33 5.54 21.84
CA SER A 455 -3.22 5.36 23.30
C SER A 455 -2.70 4.00 23.74
N GLY A 456 -2.66 3.02 22.84
CA GLY A 456 -2.40 1.62 23.17
C GLY A 456 -3.54 0.93 23.93
N ALA A 457 -4.69 1.59 24.14
CA ALA A 457 -5.83 1.01 24.83
C ALA A 457 -6.42 -0.18 24.04
N THR A 458 -6.82 -1.25 24.74
CA THR A 458 -7.43 -2.41 24.09
C THR A 458 -8.83 -2.07 23.57
N LEU A 459 -9.03 -2.17 22.25
CA LEU A 459 -10.30 -1.92 21.57
C LEU A 459 -11.16 -3.19 21.57
N TRP A 460 -10.55 -4.32 21.22
CA TRP A 460 -11.17 -5.64 21.28
C TRP A 460 -10.11 -6.72 21.48
N LYS A 461 -10.57 -7.90 21.92
CA LYS A 461 -9.78 -9.13 21.98
C LYS A 461 -10.64 -10.33 21.61
N THR A 462 -10.03 -11.33 21.02
CA THR A 462 -10.72 -12.48 20.44
C THR A 462 -10.21 -13.75 21.09
N LYS A 463 -11.12 -14.55 21.65
CA LYS A 463 -10.78 -15.87 22.17
C LYS A 463 -10.32 -16.77 21.03
N GLY A 464 -9.33 -17.63 21.27
CA GLY A 464 -8.82 -18.51 20.23
C GLY A 464 -7.58 -19.27 20.68
N HIS A 465 -6.64 -19.41 19.75
CA HIS A 465 -5.50 -20.30 19.88
C HIS A 465 -4.21 -19.56 20.23
N ALA A 466 -3.16 -20.34 20.51
CA ALA A 466 -1.80 -19.84 20.66
C ALA A 466 -1.35 -19.11 19.38
N PRO A 467 -0.36 -18.22 19.45
CA PRO A 467 0.02 -17.43 18.28
C PRO A 467 0.84 -18.31 17.31
N ALA A 468 0.87 -17.88 16.04
CA ALA A 468 1.81 -18.39 15.04
C ALA A 468 2.94 -17.36 14.81
N TYR A 469 3.79 -17.60 13.81
CA TYR A 469 4.99 -16.80 13.58
C TYR A 469 4.89 -15.86 12.37
N ALA A 470 3.95 -16.11 11.46
CA ALA A 470 3.72 -15.34 10.25
C ALA A 470 3.01 -14.00 10.50
N PRO A 471 3.46 -12.91 9.86
CA PRO A 471 2.79 -11.62 9.86
C PRO A 471 1.36 -11.67 9.31
N PHE A 472 0.47 -10.85 9.89
CA PHE A 472 -0.89 -10.67 9.38
C PHE A 472 -0.93 -9.70 8.20
N ILE A 473 -1.90 -9.92 7.31
CA ILE A 473 -2.26 -9.05 6.19
C ILE A 473 -3.69 -8.52 6.37
N TYR A 474 -4.03 -7.47 5.63
CA TYR A 474 -5.38 -6.90 5.60
C TYR A 474 -5.75 -6.51 4.17
N GLY A 475 -7.00 -6.71 3.80
CA GLY A 475 -7.53 -6.28 2.51
C GLY A 475 -8.94 -6.80 2.25
N SER A 476 -9.43 -6.54 1.04
CA SER A 476 -10.70 -7.04 0.53
C SER A 476 -10.54 -8.43 -0.05
N PHE A 477 -11.23 -9.42 0.51
CA PHE A 477 -11.23 -10.79 0.01
C PHE A 477 -12.68 -11.27 -0.09
N GLY A 478 -13.10 -11.67 -1.29
CA GLY A 478 -14.48 -12.08 -1.54
C GLY A 478 -15.51 -10.99 -1.20
N GLY A 479 -15.20 -9.73 -1.52
CA GLY A 479 -16.07 -8.58 -1.24
C GLY A 479 -16.12 -8.15 0.23
N ARG A 480 -15.24 -8.69 1.09
CA ARG A 480 -15.19 -8.36 2.51
C ARG A 480 -13.79 -7.95 2.96
N GLU A 481 -13.73 -6.80 3.62
CA GLU A 481 -12.56 -6.35 4.37
C GLU A 481 -12.30 -7.26 5.59
N GLN A 482 -11.09 -7.79 5.71
CA GLN A 482 -10.71 -8.68 6.80
C GLN A 482 -9.21 -8.72 7.05
N VAL A 483 -8.83 -8.98 8.29
CA VAL A 483 -7.47 -9.36 8.68
C VAL A 483 -7.32 -10.86 8.41
N ILE A 484 -6.26 -11.26 7.72
CA ILE A 484 -5.94 -12.67 7.45
C ILE A 484 -4.57 -12.99 8.05
N GLY A 485 -4.48 -14.16 8.67
CA GLY A 485 -3.30 -14.54 9.42
C GLY A 485 -3.39 -15.91 10.06
N TYR A 486 -2.27 -16.36 10.62
CA TYR A 486 -2.21 -17.65 11.29
C TYR A 486 -2.35 -17.52 12.81
N ASP A 487 -3.06 -18.46 13.41
CA ASP A 487 -2.86 -18.89 14.78
C ASP A 487 -2.34 -20.35 14.79
N SER A 488 -2.07 -20.92 15.96
CA SER A 488 -1.36 -22.21 16.03
C SER A 488 -2.00 -23.36 15.23
N PRO A 489 -3.34 -23.53 15.14
CA PRO A 489 -3.92 -24.61 14.34
C PRO A 489 -3.97 -24.35 12.83
N GLY A 490 -3.92 -23.10 12.37
CA GLY A 490 -4.09 -22.81 10.95
C GLY A 490 -4.32 -21.34 10.62
N LEU A 491 -4.95 -21.09 9.48
CA LEU A 491 -5.26 -19.74 8.99
C LEU A 491 -6.65 -19.30 9.47
N GLY A 492 -6.82 -18.01 9.71
CA GLY A 492 -8.12 -17.41 10.01
C GLY A 492 -8.33 -16.08 9.30
N GLY A 493 -9.60 -15.69 9.24
CA GLY A 493 -10.05 -14.35 8.87
C GLY A 493 -10.74 -13.69 10.06
N TRP A 494 -10.47 -12.41 10.30
CA TRP A 494 -11.09 -11.63 11.38
C TRP A 494 -11.63 -10.30 10.87
N ASP A 495 -12.78 -9.93 11.39
CA ASP A 495 -13.38 -8.61 11.20
C ASP A 495 -12.57 -7.55 11.95
N LEU A 496 -12.01 -6.57 11.24
CA LEU A 496 -11.13 -5.56 11.85
C LEU A 496 -11.84 -4.71 12.91
N ALA A 497 -13.11 -4.39 12.71
CA ALA A 497 -13.86 -3.50 13.60
C ALA A 497 -14.20 -4.19 14.93
N THR A 498 -14.58 -5.46 14.87
CA THR A 498 -15.13 -6.20 16.02
C THR A 498 -14.19 -7.26 16.60
N GLY A 499 -13.16 -7.66 15.86
CA GLY A 499 -12.30 -8.81 16.19
C GLY A 499 -12.96 -10.17 15.96
N ARG A 500 -14.22 -10.22 15.50
CA ARG A 500 -14.93 -11.47 15.32
C ARG A 500 -14.23 -12.33 14.27
N ARG A 501 -13.90 -13.58 14.63
CA ARG A 501 -13.41 -14.58 13.69
C ARG A 501 -14.51 -14.89 12.66
N LEU A 502 -14.18 -14.75 11.39
CA LEU A 502 -15.08 -14.90 10.25
C LEU A 502 -15.09 -16.34 9.74
N TRP A 503 -13.92 -16.95 9.67
CA TRP A 503 -13.70 -18.32 9.24
C TRP A 503 -12.38 -18.84 9.81
N GLU A 504 -12.21 -20.16 9.74
CA GLU A 504 -11.01 -20.89 10.15
C GLU A 504 -10.70 -21.95 9.08
N LEU A 505 -9.42 -22.06 8.73
CA LEU A 505 -8.88 -23.05 7.82
C LEU A 505 -7.76 -23.80 8.52
N ILE A 506 -8.03 -25.04 8.91
CA ILE A 506 -7.03 -25.96 9.47
C ILE A 506 -6.50 -26.82 8.32
N PRO A 507 -5.20 -26.75 8.00
CA PRO A 507 -4.64 -27.55 6.93
C PRO A 507 -4.64 -29.06 7.27
N PRO A 508 -4.56 -29.95 6.27
CA PRO A 508 -4.62 -31.40 6.49
C PRO A 508 -3.49 -31.93 7.39
N GLU A 509 -2.25 -31.54 7.09
CA GLU A 509 -1.10 -31.91 7.91
C GLU A 509 -0.96 -30.92 9.08
N LYS A 510 -0.80 -31.46 10.27
CA LYS A 510 -0.73 -30.69 11.52
C LYS A 510 0.70 -30.27 11.84
N SER A 511 0.84 -29.50 12.91
CA SER A 511 2.15 -29.11 13.47
C SER A 511 3.03 -28.35 12.47
N ASP A 512 2.39 -27.53 11.65
CA ASP A 512 3.05 -26.64 10.71
C ASP A 512 3.60 -25.42 11.46
N PHE A 513 4.77 -24.90 11.07
CA PHE A 513 5.39 -23.78 11.77
C PHE A 513 4.86 -22.41 11.34
N HIS A 514 3.98 -22.35 10.33
CA HIS A 514 3.27 -21.13 9.90
C HIS A 514 4.14 -19.86 9.92
N VAL A 515 5.28 -19.89 9.22
CA VAL A 515 6.26 -18.79 9.18
C VAL A 515 6.03 -17.86 7.99
N GLY A 516 5.72 -18.41 6.82
CA GLY A 516 5.45 -17.65 5.59
C GLY A 516 4.22 -16.77 5.71
N THR A 517 4.32 -15.50 5.27
CA THR A 517 3.17 -14.58 5.25
C THR A 517 2.15 -15.03 4.21
N PRO A 518 0.83 -15.04 4.49
CA PRO A 518 -0.17 -15.23 3.44
C PRO A 518 0.00 -14.17 2.33
N VAL A 519 0.01 -14.58 1.06
CA VAL A 519 0.24 -13.68 -0.07
C VAL A 519 -1.09 -13.45 -0.80
N PRO A 520 -1.64 -12.22 -0.81
CA PRO A 520 -2.77 -11.89 -1.67
C PRO A 520 -2.40 -12.17 -3.12
N PHE A 521 -3.21 -12.96 -3.82
CA PHE A 521 -2.94 -13.33 -5.19
C PHE A 521 -4.25 -13.61 -5.92
N GLN A 522 -4.50 -12.89 -7.02
CA GLN A 522 -5.76 -12.91 -7.76
C GLN A 522 -6.97 -12.65 -6.81
N ASP A 523 -8.06 -13.40 -6.94
CA ASP A 523 -9.24 -13.35 -6.06
C ASP A 523 -9.08 -14.20 -4.78
N GLY A 524 -7.84 -14.56 -4.44
CA GLY A 524 -7.52 -15.54 -3.42
C GLY A 524 -6.32 -15.18 -2.55
N VAL A 525 -5.82 -16.21 -1.87
CA VAL A 525 -4.61 -16.15 -1.06
C VAL A 525 -3.73 -17.36 -1.36
N LEU A 526 -2.46 -17.08 -1.64
CA LEU A 526 -1.41 -18.08 -1.78
C LEU A 526 -0.75 -18.32 -0.43
N LEU A 527 -0.67 -19.58 -0.02
CA LEU A 527 -0.03 -20.05 1.20
C LEU A 527 1.09 -21.01 0.82
N ALA A 528 2.25 -20.93 1.48
CA ALA A 528 3.32 -21.90 1.34
C ALA A 528 3.93 -22.17 2.72
N THR A 529 3.95 -23.44 3.13
CA THR A 529 4.38 -23.86 4.47
C THR A 529 5.01 -25.24 4.42
N GLU A 530 5.82 -25.60 5.42
CA GLU A 530 6.69 -26.79 5.40
C GLU A 530 5.91 -28.10 5.21
N ASN A 531 4.92 -28.38 6.06
CA ASN A 531 4.31 -29.73 6.11
C ASN A 531 3.28 -29.98 5.00
N ASN A 532 3.09 -29.01 4.13
CA ASN A 532 1.76 -28.71 3.64
C ASN A 532 1.85 -28.03 2.26
N ALA A 533 3.04 -27.55 1.90
CA ALA A 533 3.45 -27.04 0.60
C ALA A 533 2.64 -25.83 0.12
N MET A 534 2.87 -25.44 -1.13
CA MET A 534 2.24 -24.28 -1.72
C MET A 534 0.82 -24.59 -2.19
N ARG A 535 -0.14 -23.77 -1.78
CA ARG A 535 -1.57 -23.90 -2.11
C ARG A 535 -2.18 -22.53 -2.33
N TRP A 536 -3.07 -22.43 -3.29
CA TRP A 536 -3.87 -21.24 -3.52
C TRP A 536 -5.33 -21.51 -3.17
N TYR A 537 -5.89 -20.65 -2.33
CA TYR A 537 -7.27 -20.72 -1.85
C TYR A 537 -8.05 -19.53 -2.37
N ARG A 538 -9.26 -19.81 -2.85
CA ARG A 538 -10.18 -18.79 -3.34
C ARG A 538 -11.13 -18.35 -2.23
N PHE A 539 -11.59 -17.10 -2.30
CA PHE A 539 -12.70 -16.60 -1.49
C PHE A 539 -14.04 -16.69 -2.21
N LYS A 540 -15.10 -16.95 -1.45
CA LYS A 540 -16.49 -16.83 -1.89
C LYS A 540 -16.93 -15.36 -1.81
N ASP A 541 -17.96 -14.99 -2.56
CA ASP A 541 -18.51 -13.62 -2.59
C ASP A 541 -19.05 -13.09 -1.24
N ASP A 542 -19.14 -13.95 -0.20
CA ASP A 542 -19.50 -13.56 1.16
C ASP A 542 -18.29 -13.30 2.08
N GLY A 543 -17.08 -13.35 1.52
CA GLY A 543 -15.81 -13.17 2.20
C GLY A 543 -15.30 -14.40 2.94
N GLN A 544 -15.94 -15.56 2.80
CA GLN A 544 -15.44 -16.80 3.38
C GLN A 544 -14.46 -17.51 2.45
N ILE A 545 -13.42 -18.10 3.05
CA ILE A 545 -12.47 -18.93 2.31
C ILE A 545 -13.13 -20.26 1.88
N ASP A 546 -12.80 -20.74 0.68
CA ASP A 546 -13.07 -22.12 0.30
C ASP A 546 -12.17 -23.04 1.12
N PRO A 547 -12.69 -24.04 1.87
CA PRO A 547 -11.85 -24.91 2.69
C PRO A 547 -10.97 -25.87 1.87
N GLN A 548 -11.18 -25.98 0.56
CA GLN A 548 -10.32 -26.76 -0.33
C GLN A 548 -9.47 -25.83 -1.20
N PRO A 549 -8.15 -26.08 -1.31
CA PRO A 549 -7.32 -25.32 -2.23
C PRO A 549 -7.79 -25.58 -3.66
N VAL A 550 -7.84 -24.53 -4.48
CA VAL A 550 -8.17 -24.67 -5.90
C VAL A 550 -6.95 -25.18 -6.67
N TRP A 551 -5.76 -24.71 -6.29
CA TRP A 551 -4.47 -25.13 -6.85
C TRP A 551 -3.50 -25.53 -5.74
N HIS A 552 -2.60 -26.46 -6.05
CA HIS A 552 -1.51 -26.84 -5.16
C HIS A 552 -0.24 -27.15 -5.95
N ASN A 553 0.89 -26.98 -5.28
CA ASN A 553 2.20 -27.43 -5.72
C ASN A 553 2.84 -28.14 -4.52
N LEU A 554 3.09 -29.44 -4.66
CA LEU A 554 3.65 -30.26 -3.58
C LEU A 554 5.19 -30.25 -3.55
N ASP A 555 5.83 -29.70 -4.59
CA ASP A 555 7.29 -29.64 -4.69
C ASP A 555 7.83 -28.52 -3.79
N CYS A 556 7.16 -27.36 -3.79
CA CYS A 556 7.60 -26.19 -3.05
C CYS A 556 6.99 -26.15 -1.64
N ALA A 557 7.80 -26.58 -0.66
CA ALA A 557 7.44 -26.65 0.76
C ALA A 557 8.44 -25.88 1.63
N PRO A 558 8.35 -24.53 1.67
CA PRO A 558 9.30 -23.70 2.40
C PRO A 558 9.10 -23.78 3.92
N ASP A 559 10.20 -23.79 4.66
CA ASP A 559 10.20 -23.60 6.11
C ASP A 559 9.91 -22.13 6.47
N THR A 560 10.76 -21.21 6.00
CA THR A 560 10.71 -19.79 6.41
C THR A 560 10.55 -18.78 5.26
N CYS A 561 10.68 -19.21 4.00
CA CYS A 561 10.56 -18.32 2.85
C CYS A 561 9.10 -17.93 2.60
N THR A 562 8.83 -16.64 2.41
CA THR A 562 7.54 -16.19 1.90
C THR A 562 7.63 -15.99 0.39
N PRO A 563 6.77 -16.63 -0.43
CA PRO A 563 6.77 -16.46 -1.88
C PRO A 563 6.55 -15.01 -2.32
N VAL A 564 7.03 -14.70 -3.53
CA VAL A 564 6.68 -13.47 -4.25
C VAL A 564 6.08 -13.80 -5.61
N VAL A 565 5.14 -12.97 -6.03
CA VAL A 565 4.48 -13.06 -7.34
C VAL A 565 5.12 -12.05 -8.27
N VAL A 566 5.40 -12.46 -9.50
CA VAL A 566 5.83 -11.60 -10.60
C VAL A 566 4.74 -11.61 -11.65
N GLU A 567 4.07 -10.47 -11.83
CA GLU A 567 3.12 -10.25 -12.92
C GLU A 567 3.88 -9.89 -14.20
N LEU A 568 3.59 -10.63 -15.28
CA LEU A 568 4.07 -10.41 -16.63
C LEU A 568 2.87 -10.04 -17.52
N GLU A 569 3.14 -9.61 -18.75
CA GLU A 569 2.09 -9.12 -19.67
C GLU A 569 0.97 -10.15 -19.91
N ASP A 570 1.34 -11.42 -20.10
CA ASP A 570 0.41 -12.51 -20.43
C ASP A 570 0.39 -13.64 -19.39
N ALA A 571 1.13 -13.51 -18.27
CA ALA A 571 1.26 -14.55 -17.27
C ALA A 571 1.67 -14.03 -15.90
N SER A 572 1.58 -14.86 -14.87
CA SER A 572 2.15 -14.63 -13.55
C SER A 572 3.07 -15.79 -13.18
N ARG A 573 4.16 -15.49 -12.47
CA ARG A 573 5.10 -16.49 -11.96
C ARG A 573 5.28 -16.31 -10.46
N VAL A 574 5.38 -17.41 -9.73
CA VAL A 574 5.63 -17.42 -8.29
C VAL A 574 7.04 -17.91 -8.03
N PHE A 575 7.80 -17.14 -7.25
CA PHE A 575 9.14 -17.51 -6.82
C PHE A 575 9.18 -17.79 -5.32
N CYS A 576 9.82 -18.89 -4.94
CA CYS A 576 9.98 -19.31 -3.56
C CYS A 576 11.21 -20.22 -3.42
N THR A 577 11.90 -20.18 -2.28
CA THR A 577 12.97 -21.14 -1.97
C THR A 577 12.52 -22.14 -0.92
N ALA A 578 12.95 -23.39 -1.05
CA ALA A 578 12.76 -24.42 -0.03
C ALA A 578 13.97 -25.38 -0.02
N TYR A 579 14.61 -25.54 1.14
CA TYR A 579 15.68 -26.53 1.39
C TYR A 579 16.79 -26.63 0.32
N GLY A 580 17.27 -25.50 -0.19
CA GLY A 580 18.40 -25.47 -1.13
C GLY A 580 17.97 -25.38 -2.58
N GLU A 581 16.68 -25.21 -2.83
CA GLU A 581 16.11 -25.15 -4.17
C GLU A 581 15.30 -23.88 -4.35
N LEU A 582 15.51 -23.20 -5.48
CA LEU A 582 14.68 -22.08 -5.93
C LEU A 582 13.66 -22.61 -6.95
N PHE A 583 12.39 -22.34 -6.70
CA PHE A 583 11.28 -22.71 -7.56
C PHE A 583 10.78 -21.50 -8.34
N CYS A 584 10.50 -21.72 -9.62
CA CYS A 584 9.66 -20.86 -10.44
C CYS A 584 8.40 -21.64 -10.81
N ILE A 585 7.25 -21.12 -10.41
CA ILE A 585 5.95 -21.80 -10.49
C ILE A 585 5.01 -20.95 -11.36
N ASP A 586 4.21 -21.62 -12.18
CA ASP A 586 3.18 -20.98 -13.00
C ASP A 586 2.04 -20.45 -12.11
N GLY A 587 2.00 -19.13 -11.91
CA GLY A 587 0.93 -18.48 -11.17
C GLY A 587 -0.37 -18.35 -11.98
N SER A 588 -0.31 -18.47 -13.30
CA SER A 588 -1.47 -18.32 -14.19
C SER A 588 -2.32 -19.57 -14.26
N ASN A 589 -1.70 -20.73 -14.07
CA ASN A 589 -2.37 -22.01 -14.30
C ASN A 589 -1.88 -23.08 -13.31
N GLN A 590 -2.73 -23.38 -12.32
CA GLN A 590 -2.62 -24.58 -11.47
C GLN A 590 -1.36 -24.70 -10.59
N LEU A 591 -0.50 -23.67 -10.50
CA LEU A 591 0.74 -23.73 -9.71
C LEU A 591 1.69 -24.84 -10.17
N GLU A 592 1.79 -25.13 -11.48
CA GLU A 592 2.76 -26.10 -11.98
C GLU A 592 4.20 -25.57 -11.82
N THR A 593 5.14 -26.41 -11.36
CA THR A 593 6.56 -26.06 -11.36
C THR A 593 7.05 -25.90 -12.79
N LEU A 594 7.41 -24.69 -13.20
CA LEU A 594 7.98 -24.41 -14.52
C LEU A 594 9.42 -24.90 -14.59
N TRP A 595 10.19 -24.59 -13.54
CA TRP A 595 11.55 -25.06 -13.33
C TRP A 595 11.93 -24.90 -11.86
N SER A 596 12.94 -25.65 -11.44
CA SER A 596 13.58 -25.51 -10.14
C SER A 596 15.08 -25.74 -10.25
N GLU A 597 15.86 -25.06 -9.42
CA GLU A 597 17.33 -25.13 -9.45
C GLU A 597 17.90 -25.20 -8.03
N THR A 598 18.80 -26.16 -7.80
CA THR A 598 19.46 -26.37 -6.51
C THR A 598 20.72 -25.52 -6.39
N ASP A 599 20.85 -24.79 -5.29
CA ASP A 599 22.05 -24.04 -4.91
C ASP A 599 22.12 -23.89 -3.39
N GLU A 600 23.32 -24.04 -2.81
CA GLU A 600 23.51 -23.91 -1.36
C GLU A 600 23.08 -22.54 -0.82
N ARG A 601 23.10 -21.49 -1.66
CA ARG A 601 22.63 -20.14 -1.31
C ARG A 601 21.11 -20.07 -1.03
N PHE A 602 20.36 -21.10 -1.39
CA PHE A 602 18.91 -21.18 -1.19
C PHE A 602 18.53 -22.14 -0.05
N TYR A 603 19.52 -22.64 0.72
CA TYR A 603 19.29 -23.66 1.75
C TYR A 603 18.54 -23.12 2.96
N ASP A 604 19.05 -22.03 3.52
CA ASP A 604 18.46 -21.37 4.67
C ASP A 604 17.45 -20.30 4.26
N HIS A 605 17.07 -19.44 5.20
CA HIS A 605 16.17 -18.33 4.97
C HIS A 605 16.62 -17.43 3.80
N THR A 606 15.70 -17.14 2.90
CA THR A 606 15.87 -16.14 1.86
C THR A 606 14.76 -15.10 1.92
N CYS A 607 15.12 -13.85 1.71
CA CYS A 607 14.17 -12.77 1.52
C CYS A 607 14.02 -12.49 0.02
N LEU A 608 12.78 -12.52 -0.48
CA LEU A 608 12.47 -12.23 -1.87
C LEU A 608 11.74 -10.90 -1.99
N ILE A 609 12.13 -10.09 -2.99
CA ILE A 609 11.42 -8.89 -3.43
C ILE A 609 11.21 -8.99 -4.95
N ALA A 610 9.97 -8.85 -5.41
CA ALA A 610 9.61 -8.89 -6.83
C ALA A 610 9.33 -7.49 -7.39
N GLY A 611 9.51 -7.33 -8.69
CA GLY A 611 9.26 -6.07 -9.41
C GLY A 611 9.64 -6.18 -10.87
N ASN A 612 8.91 -5.52 -11.77
CA ASN A 612 9.21 -5.37 -13.21
C ASN A 612 9.89 -6.56 -13.92
N GLY A 613 9.37 -7.78 -13.72
CA GLY A 613 9.92 -8.99 -14.35
C GLY A 613 11.24 -9.49 -13.73
N ARG A 614 11.55 -9.10 -12.50
CA ARG A 614 12.75 -9.49 -11.74
C ARG A 614 12.42 -9.89 -10.32
N VAL A 615 13.35 -10.63 -9.72
CA VAL A 615 13.35 -10.96 -8.29
C VAL A 615 14.70 -10.60 -7.70
N LEU A 616 14.70 -9.77 -6.67
CA LEU A 616 15.84 -9.52 -5.80
C LEU A 616 15.79 -10.52 -4.64
N LEU A 617 16.83 -11.33 -4.49
CA LEU A 617 17.00 -12.31 -3.44
C LEU A 617 18.12 -11.86 -2.50
N TRP A 618 17.83 -11.91 -1.20
CA TRP A 618 18.80 -11.73 -0.13
C TRP A 618 18.89 -13.02 0.69
N GLY A 619 20.05 -13.68 0.64
CA GLY A 619 20.30 -14.96 1.33
C GLY A 619 20.91 -14.78 2.73
N SER A 620 20.81 -15.83 3.54
CA SER A 620 21.33 -15.86 4.92
C SER A 620 22.81 -15.56 5.05
N GLU A 621 23.60 -16.00 4.05
CA GLU A 621 25.05 -15.77 3.94
C GLU A 621 25.41 -14.41 3.31
N CYS A 622 24.46 -13.46 3.32
CA CYS A 622 24.59 -12.13 2.73
C CYS A 622 24.81 -12.12 1.21
N ASP A 623 24.28 -13.11 0.49
CA ASP A 623 24.23 -13.08 -0.97
C ASP A 623 23.08 -12.20 -1.47
N LEU A 624 23.41 -11.18 -2.26
CA LEU A 624 22.44 -10.37 -2.98
C LEU A 624 22.42 -10.80 -4.44
N LEU A 625 21.32 -11.40 -4.89
CA LEU A 625 21.14 -11.84 -6.28
C LEU A 625 19.98 -11.07 -6.91
N LEU A 626 20.16 -10.62 -8.15
CA LEU A 626 19.08 -10.10 -8.99
C LEU A 626 18.83 -11.12 -10.10
N LEU A 627 17.61 -11.62 -10.17
CA LEU A 627 17.19 -12.67 -11.08
C LEU A 627 16.29 -12.10 -12.19
N ASP A 628 16.40 -12.63 -13.40
CA ASP A 628 15.43 -12.42 -14.47
C ASP A 628 14.28 -13.41 -14.27
N ALA A 629 13.10 -12.88 -13.92
CA ALA A 629 11.94 -13.70 -13.64
C ALA A 629 11.25 -14.23 -14.92
N THR A 630 11.61 -13.69 -16.08
CA THR A 630 11.03 -14.08 -17.38
C THR A 630 11.73 -15.29 -18.01
N ALA A 631 12.91 -15.65 -17.51
CA ALA A 631 13.71 -16.76 -18.04
C ALA A 631 13.09 -18.14 -17.76
N ASP A 632 13.32 -19.11 -18.65
CA ASP A 632 12.84 -20.49 -18.51
C ASP A 632 13.78 -21.39 -17.68
N GLY A 633 14.59 -20.76 -16.82
CA GLY A 633 15.51 -21.38 -15.87
C GLY A 633 16.14 -20.33 -14.97
N LEU A 634 17.05 -20.73 -14.07
CA LEU A 634 17.76 -19.77 -13.21
C LEU A 634 18.66 -18.84 -14.05
N ALA A 635 18.25 -17.57 -14.14
CA ALA A 635 19.00 -16.52 -14.81
C ALA A 635 19.40 -15.43 -13.81
N ILE A 636 20.64 -15.52 -13.31
CA ILE A 636 21.21 -14.49 -12.43
C ILE A 636 21.70 -13.32 -13.30
N VAL A 637 21.00 -12.19 -13.22
CA VAL A 637 21.35 -10.95 -13.92
C VAL A 637 22.54 -10.26 -13.26
N SER A 638 22.57 -10.25 -11.93
CA SER A 638 23.65 -9.65 -11.15
C SER A 638 23.76 -10.31 -9.78
N GLN A 639 24.95 -10.29 -9.21
CA GLN A 639 25.19 -10.84 -7.88
C GLN A 639 26.26 -10.04 -7.14
N TRP A 640 26.13 -9.95 -5.82
CA TRP A 640 27.10 -9.29 -4.96
C TRP A 640 27.00 -9.80 -3.52
N ARG A 641 28.15 -9.95 -2.83
CA ARG A 641 28.20 -10.34 -1.41
C ARG A 641 28.86 -9.24 -0.57
N PRO A 642 28.08 -8.28 -0.01
CA PRO A 642 28.60 -7.10 0.69
C PRO A 642 29.29 -7.32 2.02
N MET A 643 28.97 -8.42 2.70
CA MET A 643 29.34 -8.71 4.08
C MET A 643 29.92 -10.12 4.12
N GLN A 644 31.15 -10.24 4.61
CA GLN A 644 31.92 -11.48 4.61
C GLN A 644 32.70 -11.55 5.93
N GLY A 645 32.90 -12.74 6.48
CA GLY A 645 33.62 -12.93 7.75
C GLY A 645 33.14 -14.17 8.50
N GLU A 646 33.44 -14.23 9.80
CA GLU A 646 33.09 -15.38 10.65
C GLU A 646 31.59 -15.50 10.95
N HIS A 647 30.82 -14.41 10.79
CA HIS A 647 29.38 -14.35 11.11
C HIS A 647 28.58 -13.44 10.15
N PRO A 648 28.44 -13.81 8.86
CA PRO A 648 27.67 -13.02 7.90
C PRO A 648 26.15 -13.20 8.04
N GLU A 649 25.69 -14.05 8.97
CA GLU A 649 24.29 -14.48 9.05
C GLU A 649 23.27 -13.32 9.09
N SER A 650 22.23 -13.45 8.26
CA SER A 650 21.11 -12.52 8.19
C SER A 650 19.79 -13.24 7.93
N MET A 651 18.80 -13.01 8.78
CA MET A 651 17.38 -13.27 8.47
C MET A 651 16.60 -11.96 8.31
N SER A 652 17.33 -10.84 8.23
CA SER A 652 16.74 -9.52 8.17
C SER A 652 16.28 -9.24 6.74
N HIS A 653 14.97 -9.11 6.55
CA HIS A 653 14.42 -8.59 5.31
C HIS A 653 15.03 -7.22 4.96
N PRO A 654 15.50 -7.04 3.71
CA PRO A 654 16.00 -5.77 3.24
C PRO A 654 14.89 -4.72 3.12
N ALA A 655 15.31 -3.46 3.00
CA ALA A 655 14.42 -2.34 2.72
C ALA A 655 14.89 -1.58 1.48
N ILE A 656 13.95 -1.18 0.62
CA ILE A 656 14.24 -0.39 -0.59
C ILE A 656 13.47 0.93 -0.52
N VAL A 657 14.18 2.05 -0.67
CA VAL A 657 13.59 3.39 -0.75
C VAL A 657 14.25 4.15 -1.89
N CYS A 658 13.49 4.42 -2.95
CA CYS A 658 14.00 5.05 -4.16
C CYS A 658 15.23 4.28 -4.70
N ASP A 659 16.37 4.96 -4.82
CA ASP A 659 17.65 4.42 -5.30
C ASP A 659 18.50 3.81 -4.17
N ARG A 660 17.93 3.53 -2.99
CA ARG A 660 18.65 3.03 -1.81
C ARG A 660 18.15 1.66 -1.39
N LEU A 661 19.09 0.72 -1.32
CA LEU A 661 18.88 -0.60 -0.74
C LEU A 661 19.62 -0.68 0.61
N TYR A 662 18.89 -1.03 1.66
CA TYR A 662 19.41 -1.24 3.00
C TYR A 662 19.52 -2.73 3.28
N LEU A 663 20.71 -3.16 3.69
CA LEU A 663 21.05 -4.56 3.96
C LEU A 663 21.67 -4.66 5.35
N ARG A 664 21.44 -5.78 6.02
CA ARG A 664 21.92 -6.00 7.38
C ARG A 664 22.42 -7.42 7.58
N SER A 665 23.52 -7.57 8.29
CA SER A 665 23.97 -8.80 8.95
C SER A 665 23.97 -8.63 10.46
N GLN A 666 24.48 -9.63 11.18
CA GLN A 666 24.65 -9.58 12.63
C GLN A 666 25.42 -8.35 13.14
N PHE A 667 26.42 -7.85 12.40
CA PHE A 667 27.30 -6.78 12.88
C PHE A 667 27.37 -5.53 11.99
N GLU A 668 26.75 -5.57 10.82
CA GLU A 668 26.75 -4.45 9.89
C GLU A 668 25.33 -4.12 9.38
N LEU A 669 25.02 -2.82 9.34
CA LEU A 669 23.93 -2.24 8.56
C LEU A 669 24.56 -1.37 7.48
N ILE A 670 24.18 -1.57 6.23
CA ILE A 670 24.73 -0.82 5.10
C ILE A 670 23.61 -0.25 4.24
N CYS A 671 23.92 0.86 3.57
CA CYS A 671 23.11 1.42 2.50
C CYS A 671 23.93 1.43 1.22
N ILE A 672 23.36 0.89 0.16
CA ILE A 672 23.94 0.95 -1.17
C ILE A 672 23.02 1.72 -2.11
N GLN A 673 23.63 2.35 -3.11
CA GLN A 673 22.90 2.94 -4.22
C GLN A 673 22.61 1.86 -5.28
N ILE A 674 21.35 1.73 -5.65
CA ILE A 674 20.89 0.93 -6.79
C ILE A 674 20.55 1.86 -7.97
N PRO A 675 20.75 1.44 -9.24
CA PRO A 675 20.60 2.29 -10.41
C PRO A 675 19.22 2.91 -10.64
#